data_AF-A0AAN6R081-F1
#
_entry.id   AF-A0AAN6R081-F1
#
_cell.length_a   1.000
_cell.length_b   1.000
_cell.length_c   1.000
_cell.angle_alpha   90.00
_cell.angle_beta   90.00
_cell.angle_gamma   90.00
#
_symmetry.space_group_name_H-M   'P 1'
#
loop_
_entity.id
_entity.type
_entity.pdbx_description
1 polymer ?
#
loop_
_entity_poly.entity_id
_entity_poly.type
_entity_poly.pdbx_seq_one_letter_code
_entity_poly.pdbx_strand_id
1 'polypeptide(L)'
;MNWNKTPTPSGTANKPIIRKTTVQVPVAKPAANPAPPHAPASGAIPARRRDPNRFQLSQTSRSKSKGAATNRPNAFSRRALDSVRGVKRKSATPDVNQFSDEDGDSSEVGTTDSEASRKRPKSSISSVDSHSGSRRKLVSDDAFREDSEPLSFIHGADATSAYAAKFKNAFDYDDYSSVELLYPSRNGKERFDLKWPKTKDDYNPMMDVMNTVESLVTFYFPEELSGEYLHGNKAFRGRLNRAMQRESIPEWIEIVEEFNSVLAPLIQDGTIQRELRQRHSLALKWIERILMQICERTVSPKAEKLNAYKVGSSNVYGELLPRLVTDIFRKVQLNHEQIFIDLGSGVGNVVLQAALEIGCESWGIEQLPTPCELAEMQVQEFRARTQLWGLSTGAVNLLAGDMTTHPSIPALLQRADVVLVNNQAFQPDLNDKLLNMFLDLKPGARVVSLKPFVPVGHKMAMRNVDSVVNQFVQQSFEYFSEMYMGTNITNGRPTVAGKCTTHYDNLGYVLGTSSDVFFAACSVIPPANSTSSADLGNVLEGLVSKTHEPLFTDLFGIYVNPFYKYQRSSQVQHNPLLTLVDGGAAGQSPSTPSHPPYHHTSSLITNTEPHRPDNPIWPFIQPARSVDVLIINDNSADTPDNFPNGTEIQQTYLNAQAAGLHKMPFIPAVSTFVSRGLNKRATFFGCNETGTTFMVWLPNVAYTYPSGQSTAKLEYTVAETDAMIANGNAIATQNGTVGWPFCLACAVKNRDGGKLPAGCHECFEKYCYYRSGTSG
;
A
#
# COMPACT_ATOMS: atom_id res chain seq x y z
N MET A 1 -1.39 43.43 -48.67
CA MET A 1 -2.56 43.80 -49.51
C MET A 1 -3.84 43.47 -48.75
N ASN A 2 -4.97 44.05 -49.17
CA ASN A 2 -6.15 44.26 -48.32
C ASN A 2 -6.92 42.99 -47.88
N TRP A 3 -7.59 43.16 -46.73
CA TRP A 3 -8.66 42.32 -46.19
C TRP A 3 -9.97 42.44 -47.00
N ASN A 4 -10.95 41.62 -46.61
CA ASN A 4 -12.37 41.58 -47.00
C ASN A 4 -12.75 40.86 -48.30
N LYS A 5 -13.25 39.62 -48.13
CA LYS A 5 -14.39 39.04 -48.89
C LYS A 5 -14.97 37.81 -48.18
N THR A 6 -16.18 37.94 -47.63
CA THR A 6 -17.15 36.83 -47.51
C THR A 6 -18.05 36.88 -48.74
N PRO A 7 -18.49 35.72 -49.28
CA PRO A 7 -19.94 35.47 -49.25
C PRO A 7 -20.42 33.99 -49.27
N THR A 8 -21.51 33.77 -48.51
CA THR A 8 -22.69 32.91 -48.80
C THR A 8 -22.63 31.35 -48.84
N PRO A 9 -23.76 30.67 -48.47
CA PRO A 9 -23.85 29.21 -48.38
C PRO A 9 -24.65 28.55 -49.53
N SER A 10 -24.28 27.31 -49.91
CA SER A 10 -25.14 26.42 -50.69
C SER A 10 -24.65 24.96 -50.63
N GLY A 11 -25.54 23.98 -50.47
CA GLY A 11 -25.22 22.56 -50.71
C GLY A 11 -25.79 21.56 -49.71
N THR A 12 -27.09 21.29 -49.77
CA THR A 12 -27.67 20.08 -49.16
C THR A 12 -27.19 18.83 -49.90
N ALA A 13 -26.46 17.93 -49.23
CA ALA A 13 -26.03 16.64 -49.79
C ALA A 13 -26.37 15.48 -48.82
N ASN A 14 -26.78 14.35 -49.38
CA ASN A 14 -27.45 13.26 -48.65
C ASN A 14 -26.52 12.50 -47.68
N LYS A 15 -27.09 12.06 -46.53
CA LYS A 15 -26.44 11.10 -45.62
C LYS A 15 -26.27 9.73 -46.33
N PRO A 16 -25.08 9.10 -46.27
CA PRO A 16 -24.89 7.76 -46.81
C PRO A 16 -25.60 6.69 -45.96
N ILE A 17 -26.29 5.76 -46.62
CA ILE A 17 -27.00 4.64 -45.99
C ILE A 17 -26.04 3.46 -45.85
N ILE A 18 -25.89 2.95 -44.62
CA ILE A 18 -25.03 1.79 -44.33
C ILE A 18 -25.71 0.49 -44.79
N ARG A 19 -25.18 -0.17 -45.83
CA ARG A 19 -25.50 -1.57 -46.13
C ARG A 19 -24.71 -2.49 -45.18
N LYS A 20 -25.40 -3.40 -44.51
CA LYS A 20 -24.79 -4.51 -43.77
C LYS A 20 -24.83 -5.78 -44.61
N THR A 21 -23.71 -6.49 -44.68
CA THR A 21 -23.62 -7.85 -45.23
C THR A 21 -23.09 -8.77 -44.14
N THR A 22 -23.76 -9.90 -43.91
CA THR A 22 -23.36 -10.90 -42.91
C THR A 22 -22.77 -12.10 -43.63
N VAL A 23 -21.59 -12.55 -43.21
CA VAL A 23 -20.95 -13.79 -43.67
C VAL A 23 -20.84 -14.74 -42.49
N GLN A 24 -21.22 -16.01 -42.67
CA GLN A 24 -21.01 -17.05 -41.65
C GLN A 24 -19.75 -17.86 -41.96
N VAL A 25 -18.98 -18.15 -40.91
CA VAL A 25 -17.78 -19.01 -40.97
C VAL A 25 -18.08 -20.28 -40.17
N PRO A 26 -17.93 -21.49 -40.74
CA PRO A 26 -18.22 -22.73 -40.04
C PRO A 26 -17.11 -23.10 -39.05
N VAL A 27 -17.51 -23.57 -37.87
CA VAL A 27 -16.60 -24.06 -36.81
C VAL A 27 -16.50 -25.59 -36.89
N ALA A 28 -15.28 -26.11 -36.88
CA ALA A 28 -15.02 -27.56 -36.88
C ALA A 28 -15.36 -28.20 -35.53
N LYS A 29 -15.92 -29.42 -35.54
CA LYS A 29 -16.31 -30.17 -34.34
C LYS A 29 -15.14 -30.98 -33.74
N PRO A 30 -14.98 -31.03 -32.42
CA PRO A 30 -14.14 -32.03 -31.75
C PRO A 30 -14.70 -33.46 -31.88
N ALA A 31 -13.83 -34.46 -31.75
CA ALA A 31 -14.18 -35.88 -31.84
C ALA A 31 -14.92 -36.39 -30.59
N ALA A 32 -15.65 -37.51 -30.74
CA ALA A 32 -16.50 -38.10 -29.70
C ALA A 32 -15.75 -39.05 -28.76
N ASN A 33 -16.14 -39.03 -27.48
CA ASN A 33 -15.81 -40.07 -26.49
C ASN A 33 -17.09 -40.84 -26.08
N PRO A 34 -16.97 -42.11 -25.64
CA PRO A 34 -18.13 -43.00 -25.42
C PRO A 34 -18.85 -42.74 -24.08
N ALA A 35 -20.10 -43.20 -24.00
CA ALA A 35 -21.04 -42.89 -22.90
C ALA A 35 -21.01 -43.89 -21.73
N PRO A 36 -21.24 -43.46 -20.47
CA PRO A 36 -21.64 -44.30 -19.35
C PRO A 36 -23.18 -44.51 -19.26
N PRO A 37 -23.68 -45.45 -18.42
CA PRO A 37 -25.02 -46.02 -18.56
C PRO A 37 -26.17 -45.31 -17.81
N HIS A 38 -27.38 -45.77 -18.12
CA HIS A 38 -28.72 -45.32 -17.74
C HIS A 38 -29.00 -44.95 -16.26
N ALA A 39 -29.87 -43.93 -16.11
CA ALA A 39 -30.90 -43.85 -15.06
C ALA A 39 -32.25 -43.43 -15.72
N PRO A 40 -33.42 -43.81 -15.15
CA PRO A 40 -34.68 -43.85 -15.90
C PRO A 40 -35.52 -42.56 -15.89
N ALA A 41 -36.47 -42.47 -16.81
CA ALA A 41 -37.33 -41.31 -17.04
C ALA A 41 -38.76 -41.46 -16.50
N SER A 42 -39.31 -40.37 -15.95
CA SER A 42 -40.74 -40.01 -15.90
C SER A 42 -40.86 -38.57 -15.38
N GLY A 43 -41.81 -37.72 -15.77
CA GLY A 43 -42.80 -37.76 -16.85
C GLY A 43 -43.44 -36.37 -16.95
N ALA A 44 -43.75 -35.87 -18.15
CA ALA A 44 -44.21 -34.48 -18.34
C ALA A 44 -45.74 -34.32 -18.18
N ILE A 45 -46.19 -33.19 -17.60
CA ILE A 45 -47.58 -32.71 -17.70
C ILE A 45 -47.57 -31.19 -18.00
N PRO A 46 -48.48 -30.65 -18.86
CA PRO A 46 -48.30 -29.34 -19.50
C PRO A 46 -48.98 -28.15 -18.80
N ALA A 47 -48.65 -26.95 -19.29
CA ALA A 47 -49.03 -25.65 -18.73
C ALA A 47 -50.53 -25.29 -18.74
N ARG A 48 -50.92 -24.37 -17.83
CA ARG A 48 -52.18 -23.62 -17.89
C ARG A 48 -51.95 -22.09 -17.90
N ARG A 49 -52.97 -21.38 -18.37
CA ARG A 49 -52.96 -19.96 -18.79
C ARG A 49 -53.04 -18.95 -17.62
N ARG A 50 -52.73 -17.69 -17.93
CA ARG A 50 -52.89 -16.51 -17.05
C ARG A 50 -54.32 -16.35 -16.51
N ASP A 51 -54.42 -15.93 -15.25
CA ASP A 51 -55.63 -15.37 -14.62
C ASP A 51 -55.55 -13.82 -14.64
N PRO A 52 -56.66 -13.06 -14.89
CA PRO A 52 -56.62 -11.60 -14.99
C PRO A 52 -56.63 -10.82 -13.66
N ASN A 53 -56.94 -11.44 -12.51
CA ASN A 53 -57.28 -10.72 -11.27
C ASN A 53 -56.07 -10.39 -10.36
N ARG A 54 -54.98 -9.85 -10.93
CA ARG A 54 -53.73 -9.56 -10.18
C ARG A 54 -53.80 -8.37 -9.21
N PHE A 55 -54.92 -7.64 -9.14
CA PHE A 55 -55.06 -6.44 -8.31
C PHE A 55 -56.40 -6.39 -7.55
N GLN A 56 -56.42 -6.90 -6.32
CA GLN A 56 -57.40 -6.54 -5.29
C GLN A 56 -56.78 -6.72 -3.89
N LEU A 57 -56.99 -5.75 -3.00
CA LEU A 57 -56.54 -5.79 -1.60
C LEU A 57 -57.68 -6.23 -0.67
N SER A 58 -57.35 -7.03 0.35
CA SER A 58 -58.07 -7.14 1.62
C SER A 58 -57.02 -7.33 2.73
N GLN A 59 -56.94 -6.45 3.73
CA GLN A 59 -57.81 -6.27 4.89
C GLN A 59 -57.79 -7.43 5.91
N THR A 60 -57.56 -7.03 7.16
CA THR A 60 -57.26 -7.82 8.36
C THR A 60 -58.48 -8.51 8.99
N SER A 61 -58.28 -9.67 9.65
CA SER A 61 -58.82 -9.91 11.01
C SER A 61 -58.17 -11.13 11.70
N ARG A 62 -58.29 -11.20 13.04
CA ARG A 62 -57.72 -12.23 13.94
C ARG A 62 -58.81 -13.11 14.58
N SER A 63 -58.48 -14.37 14.91
CA SER A 63 -59.06 -15.12 16.04
C SER A 63 -58.08 -16.25 16.47
N LYS A 64 -57.57 -16.26 17.73
CA LYS A 64 -58.00 -17.06 18.93
C LYS A 64 -57.83 -18.59 18.77
N SER A 65 -57.42 -19.42 19.74
CA SER A 65 -57.06 -19.33 21.20
C SER A 65 -56.38 -20.67 21.63
N LYS A 66 -55.54 -20.83 22.68
CA LYS A 66 -55.73 -20.97 24.17
C LYS A 66 -54.28 -21.11 24.76
N GLY A 67 -53.85 -20.71 25.97
CA GLY A 67 -54.30 -20.98 27.36
C GLY A 67 -53.42 -22.11 28.01
N ALA A 68 -52.84 -22.05 29.23
CA ALA A 68 -52.83 -21.03 30.28
C ALA A 68 -51.75 -21.24 31.40
N ALA A 69 -51.36 -20.16 32.11
CA ALA A 69 -50.88 -20.05 33.52
C ALA A 69 -49.60 -20.81 33.97
N THR A 70 -48.74 -20.33 34.90
CA THR A 70 -48.74 -19.19 35.87
C THR A 70 -47.41 -18.38 35.73
N ASN A 71 -46.91 -17.44 36.57
CA ASN A 71 -47.35 -16.81 37.83
C ASN A 71 -46.80 -15.35 37.95
N ARG A 72 -46.78 -14.73 39.16
CA ARG A 72 -46.24 -13.39 39.51
C ARG A 72 -45.85 -13.33 41.01
N PRO A 73 -45.06 -12.35 41.56
CA PRO A 73 -45.38 -10.89 41.65
C PRO A 73 -44.19 -9.89 41.53
N ASN A 74 -44.31 -8.73 40.83
CA ASN A 74 -44.72 -7.36 41.27
C ASN A 74 -43.81 -6.54 42.23
N ALA A 75 -43.28 -5.40 41.72
CA ALA A 75 -43.25 -4.04 42.33
C ALA A 75 -42.90 -3.02 41.20
N PHE A 76 -43.70 -2.01 40.81
CA PHE A 76 -43.96 -0.69 41.42
C PHE A 76 -42.67 0.12 41.75
N SER A 77 -42.49 1.42 41.38
CA SER A 77 -43.40 2.43 40.78
C SER A 77 -42.69 3.68 40.20
N ARG A 78 -43.39 4.44 39.32
CA ARG A 78 -43.55 5.93 39.23
C ARG A 78 -42.54 6.86 39.99
N ARG A 79 -42.15 8.08 39.58
CA ARG A 79 -42.31 9.00 38.41
C ARG A 79 -41.74 10.39 38.88
N ALA A 80 -41.24 11.23 37.95
CA ALA A 80 -41.23 12.71 37.98
C ALA A 80 -40.34 13.55 38.95
N LEU A 81 -39.40 14.30 38.34
CA LEU A 81 -39.18 15.77 38.30
C LEU A 81 -39.27 16.69 39.56
N ASP A 82 -38.25 17.58 39.61
CA ASP A 82 -38.20 18.99 40.06
C ASP A 82 -38.55 19.41 41.51
N SER A 83 -37.59 20.10 42.16
CA SER A 83 -37.72 21.53 42.51
C SER A 83 -36.43 22.16 43.08
N VAL A 84 -36.37 23.50 43.09
CA VAL A 84 -35.18 24.33 43.33
C VAL A 84 -35.26 25.11 44.64
N ARG A 85 -34.12 25.31 45.35
CA ARG A 85 -33.66 26.48 46.16
C ARG A 85 -32.58 26.03 47.17
N GLY A 86 -31.52 26.79 47.51
CA GLY A 86 -30.99 28.04 46.96
C GLY A 86 -29.91 28.69 47.86
N VAL A 87 -29.04 29.52 47.25
CA VAL A 87 -28.32 30.71 47.79
C VAL A 87 -27.48 30.60 49.09
N LYS A 88 -26.17 30.89 48.97
CA LYS A 88 -25.46 31.95 49.76
C LYS A 88 -24.07 32.31 49.19
N ARG A 89 -23.76 33.61 49.14
CA ARG A 89 -22.44 34.20 48.80
C ARG A 89 -21.52 34.23 50.03
N LYS A 90 -20.20 34.25 49.81
CA LYS A 90 -19.26 35.17 50.50
C LYS A 90 -17.94 35.29 49.74
N SER A 91 -17.34 36.48 49.80
CA SER A 91 -16.00 36.84 49.30
C SER A 91 -15.21 37.47 50.44
N ALA A 92 -13.89 37.26 50.50
CA ALA A 92 -12.96 38.06 51.30
C ALA A 92 -11.51 37.83 50.84
N THR A 93 -10.78 38.92 50.59
CA THR A 93 -9.30 38.99 50.60
C THR A 93 -8.82 39.21 52.04
N PRO A 94 -7.57 38.89 52.39
CA PRO A 94 -6.51 39.92 52.48
C PRO A 94 -5.13 39.37 52.00
N ASP A 95 -3.98 40.07 52.00
CA ASP A 95 -3.61 41.40 52.56
C ASP A 95 -2.45 42.06 51.75
N VAL A 96 -2.07 43.29 52.10
CA VAL A 96 -1.06 44.15 51.43
C VAL A 96 0.05 44.58 52.39
N ASN A 97 1.29 44.82 51.90
CA ASN A 97 2.28 45.80 52.41
C ASN A 97 3.62 45.73 51.63
N GLN A 98 4.46 46.78 51.47
CA GLN A 98 4.29 48.26 51.45
C GLN A 98 5.64 48.95 51.11
N PHE A 99 5.64 50.06 50.33
CA PHE A 99 6.66 51.14 50.19
C PHE A 99 8.12 50.78 49.76
N SER A 100 8.96 51.67 49.18
CA SER A 100 8.97 53.15 49.00
C SER A 100 9.76 53.61 47.75
N ASP A 101 9.25 54.61 47.02
CA ASP A 101 9.86 55.89 46.56
C ASP A 101 11.12 55.88 45.63
N GLU A 102 11.38 56.82 44.69
CA GLU A 102 10.83 58.17 44.39
C GLU A 102 11.08 58.58 42.89
N ASP A 103 10.11 59.30 42.30
CA ASP A 103 10.16 60.39 41.27
C ASP A 103 10.73 60.29 39.82
N GLY A 104 9.95 60.88 38.87
CA GLY A 104 10.39 61.26 37.50
C GLY A 104 9.28 61.28 36.42
N ASP A 105 8.70 62.45 36.13
CA ASP A 105 7.51 62.65 35.26
C ASP A 105 7.80 62.78 33.74
N SER A 106 6.94 62.18 32.88
CA SER A 106 6.29 62.80 31.68
C SER A 106 5.84 61.80 30.59
N SER A 107 4.53 61.74 30.37
CA SER A 107 3.81 61.46 29.09
C SER A 107 4.09 60.18 28.25
N GLU A 108 3.21 59.19 28.43
CA GLU A 108 2.41 58.45 27.42
C GLU A 108 2.52 58.89 25.92
N VAL A 109 2.45 58.04 24.88
CA VAL A 109 2.01 56.61 24.72
C VAL A 109 2.84 55.90 23.62
N GLY A 110 3.11 54.60 23.77
CA GLY A 110 3.17 53.67 22.60
C GLY A 110 4.53 53.11 22.18
N THR A 111 5.13 52.24 22.99
CA THR A 111 6.22 51.34 22.55
C THR A 111 5.63 50.17 21.75
N THR A 112 6.14 49.74 20.58
CA THR A 112 7.42 49.02 20.35
C THR A 112 7.71 47.94 21.40
N ASP A 113 8.39 46.84 21.14
CA ASP A 113 8.72 45.97 20.00
C ASP A 113 9.60 44.87 20.66
N SER A 114 9.81 43.74 19.98
CA SER A 114 10.95 42.81 20.10
C SER A 114 11.97 42.98 21.26
N GLU A 115 12.32 41.95 22.04
CA GLU A 115 13.13 40.83 21.51
C GLU A 115 13.25 39.57 22.41
N ALA A 116 13.81 38.52 21.81
CA ALA A 116 14.66 37.46 22.40
C ALA A 116 14.18 36.61 23.60
N SER A 117 13.65 35.41 23.30
CA SER A 117 14.22 34.13 23.78
C SER A 117 13.56 32.90 23.13
N ARG A 118 13.95 32.58 21.89
CA ARG A 118 13.53 31.34 21.22
C ARG A 118 14.29 30.12 21.75
N LYS A 119 13.84 29.55 22.86
CA LYS A 119 14.27 28.19 23.27
C LYS A 119 13.55 27.14 22.43
N ARG A 120 14.34 26.35 21.70
CA ARG A 120 13.96 25.20 20.85
C ARG A 120 13.02 24.22 21.58
N PRO A 121 11.75 24.06 21.16
CA PRO A 121 10.91 22.97 21.63
C PRO A 121 11.44 21.64 21.06
N LYS A 122 11.54 20.61 21.91
CA LYS A 122 11.76 19.23 21.45
C LYS A 122 10.51 18.76 20.69
N SER A 123 10.70 18.13 19.54
CA SER A 123 9.65 17.44 18.79
C SER A 123 9.30 16.12 19.47
N SER A 124 8.44 16.15 20.49
CA SER A 124 7.71 14.99 21.00
C SER A 124 6.25 15.06 20.53
N ILE A 125 5.90 14.27 19.52
CA ILE A 125 4.49 14.06 19.15
C ILE A 125 3.85 13.17 20.22
N SER A 126 3.25 13.81 21.21
CA SER A 126 2.47 13.19 22.28
C SER A 126 1.44 14.18 22.83
N SER A 127 0.53 14.65 21.97
CA SER A 127 -0.60 15.51 22.38
C SER A 127 -1.74 15.51 21.36
N VAL A 128 -2.18 14.31 20.94
CA VAL A 128 -3.59 14.07 20.59
C VAL A 128 -4.30 13.65 21.87
N ASP A 129 -4.48 14.62 22.79
CA ASP A 129 -5.24 14.42 24.02
C ASP A 129 -5.79 15.77 24.52
N SER A 130 -6.88 16.22 23.89
CA SER A 130 -7.64 17.42 24.29
C SER A 130 -9.10 17.32 23.83
N HIS A 131 -9.70 16.14 23.99
CA HIS A 131 -11.15 15.95 23.94
C HIS A 131 -11.57 15.25 25.24
N SER A 132 -12.57 15.81 25.93
CA SER A 132 -13.06 15.36 27.23
C SER A 132 -13.99 14.14 27.13
N GLY A 133 -13.62 13.16 26.32
CA GLY A 133 -14.35 11.90 26.14
C GLY A 133 -13.96 10.85 27.18
N SER A 134 -14.73 9.77 27.26
CA SER A 134 -14.30 8.58 28.00
C SER A 134 -13.01 8.02 27.38
N ARG A 135 -12.15 7.40 28.19
CA ARG A 135 -10.98 6.68 27.65
C ARG A 135 -11.37 5.22 27.40
N ARG A 136 -11.03 4.69 26.22
CA ARG A 136 -11.28 3.28 25.89
C ARG A 136 -10.58 2.38 26.91
N LYS A 137 -11.34 1.48 27.54
CA LYS A 137 -10.79 0.35 28.29
C LYS A 137 -10.30 -0.73 27.33
N LEU A 138 -9.04 -1.15 27.47
CA LEU A 138 -8.45 -2.26 26.71
C LEU A 138 -8.50 -3.61 27.43
N VAL A 139 -8.65 -3.63 28.76
CA VAL A 139 -8.69 -4.87 29.55
C VAL A 139 -10.11 -5.46 29.58
N SER A 140 -10.24 -6.72 29.17
CA SER A 140 -11.41 -7.53 29.50
C SER A 140 -11.28 -8.00 30.95
N ASP A 141 -12.17 -7.58 31.85
CA ASP A 141 -12.13 -8.07 33.24
C ASP A 141 -12.41 -9.58 33.29
N ASP A 142 -13.32 -10.08 32.44
CA ASP A 142 -13.72 -11.49 32.38
C ASP A 142 -12.58 -12.43 31.92
N ALA A 143 -11.53 -11.90 31.28
CA ALA A 143 -10.33 -12.66 30.93
C ALA A 143 -9.39 -12.94 32.11
N PHE A 144 -9.60 -12.30 33.27
CA PHE A 144 -8.74 -12.43 34.45
C PHE A 144 -9.47 -12.94 35.71
N ARG A 145 -10.75 -13.33 35.59
CA ARG A 145 -11.55 -13.86 36.70
C ARG A 145 -11.11 -15.26 37.10
N GLU A 146 -11.31 -15.60 38.37
CA GLU A 146 -10.99 -16.94 38.90
C GLU A 146 -11.99 -17.99 38.43
N ASP A 147 -13.28 -17.64 38.44
CA ASP A 147 -14.39 -18.51 38.05
C ASP A 147 -14.68 -18.48 36.53
N SER A 148 -13.71 -18.12 35.69
CA SER A 148 -13.92 -18.09 34.24
C SER A 148 -13.94 -19.51 33.66
N GLU A 149 -15.05 -19.90 33.05
CA GLU A 149 -15.17 -21.14 32.27
C GLU A 149 -14.07 -21.26 31.21
N PRO A 150 -13.61 -22.48 30.87
CA PRO A 150 -12.60 -22.69 29.83
C PRO A 150 -13.03 -22.09 28.49
N LEU A 151 -12.17 -21.27 27.89
CA LEU A 151 -12.43 -20.65 26.60
C LEU A 151 -12.48 -21.71 25.49
N SER A 152 -13.59 -21.75 24.76
CA SER A 152 -13.73 -22.57 23.55
C SER A 152 -13.25 -21.76 22.34
N PHE A 153 -12.07 -22.12 21.81
CA PHE A 153 -11.47 -21.53 20.61
C PHE A 153 -10.71 -22.60 19.83
N ILE A 154 -10.39 -22.33 18.57
CA ILE A 154 -9.68 -23.28 17.69
C ILE A 154 -8.18 -23.24 18.00
N HIS A 155 -7.60 -24.32 18.51
CA HIS A 155 -6.15 -24.34 18.76
C HIS A 155 -5.35 -24.42 17.44
N GLY A 156 -4.10 -23.94 17.46
CA GLY A 156 -3.16 -24.11 16.35
C GLY A 156 -2.98 -25.59 15.93
N ALA A 157 -3.03 -26.52 16.87
CA ALA A 157 -3.04 -27.97 16.64
C ALA A 157 -4.32 -28.49 15.95
N ASP A 158 -5.45 -27.82 16.14
CA ASP A 158 -6.72 -28.19 15.51
C ASP A 158 -6.72 -27.75 14.04
N ALA A 159 -6.13 -26.59 13.75
CA ALA A 159 -5.87 -26.13 12.39
C ALA A 159 -4.92 -27.06 11.61
N THR A 160 -3.88 -27.62 12.26
CA THR A 160 -2.98 -28.59 11.63
C THR A 160 -3.60 -29.98 11.47
N SER A 161 -4.42 -30.44 12.41
CA SER A 161 -5.03 -31.77 12.35
C SER A 161 -6.23 -31.84 11.40
N ALA A 162 -7.12 -30.84 11.40
CA ALA A 162 -8.25 -30.75 10.48
C ALA A 162 -7.82 -30.72 9.00
N TYR A 163 -6.60 -30.24 8.73
CA TYR A 163 -6.02 -30.14 7.40
C TYR A 163 -4.70 -30.90 7.27
N ALA A 164 -4.53 -32.00 8.00
CA ALA A 164 -3.27 -32.76 8.11
C ALA A 164 -2.57 -33.08 6.76
N ALA A 165 -3.34 -33.26 5.68
CA ALA A 165 -2.79 -33.45 4.33
C ALA A 165 -1.88 -32.29 3.85
N LYS A 166 -2.07 -31.07 4.35
CA LYS A 166 -1.27 -29.87 4.05
C LYS A 166 0.03 -29.78 4.86
N PHE A 167 0.25 -30.64 5.85
CA PHE A 167 1.38 -30.54 6.79
C PHE A 167 2.31 -31.74 6.71
N LYS A 168 3.56 -31.55 7.15
CA LYS A 168 4.56 -32.59 7.41
C LYS A 168 5.22 -32.37 8.78
N ASN A 169 5.85 -33.40 9.34
CA ASN A 169 6.60 -33.29 10.58
C ASN A 169 7.79 -32.31 10.43
N ALA A 170 8.24 -31.74 11.55
CA ALA A 170 9.43 -30.90 11.57
C ALA A 170 10.72 -31.73 11.40
N PHE A 171 11.71 -31.17 10.69
CA PHE A 171 13.09 -31.66 10.58
C PHE A 171 13.25 -33.15 10.24
N ASP A 172 12.34 -33.68 9.40
CA ASP A 172 12.31 -35.07 8.94
C ASP A 172 12.26 -36.15 10.06
N TYR A 173 11.74 -35.78 11.24
CA TYR A 173 11.41 -36.73 12.32
C TYR A 173 10.22 -37.62 11.93
N ASP A 174 10.26 -38.90 12.31
CA ASP A 174 9.18 -39.88 12.07
C ASP A 174 7.87 -39.50 12.79
N ASP A 175 7.98 -38.97 14.01
CA ASP A 175 6.87 -38.47 14.83
C ASP A 175 6.89 -36.94 14.96
N TYR A 176 5.77 -36.35 15.39
CA TYR A 176 5.67 -34.93 15.73
C TYR A 176 5.47 -34.73 17.23
N SER A 177 6.07 -33.69 17.77
CA SER A 177 5.79 -33.20 19.13
C SER A 177 4.77 -32.06 19.11
N SER A 178 4.21 -31.73 20.27
CA SER A 178 3.29 -30.59 20.44
C SER A 178 3.71 -29.76 21.66
N VAL A 179 3.35 -28.48 21.66
CA VAL A 179 3.58 -27.57 22.81
C VAL A 179 2.27 -26.93 23.26
N GLU A 180 2.22 -26.52 24.52
CA GLU A 180 1.24 -25.56 25.02
C GLU A 180 1.90 -24.20 25.19
N LEU A 181 1.34 -23.15 24.58
CA LEU A 181 1.75 -21.76 24.79
C LEU A 181 0.77 -21.09 25.75
N LEU A 182 1.30 -20.48 26.82
CA LEU A 182 0.54 -19.68 27.76
C LEU A 182 0.24 -18.29 27.16
N TYR A 183 -1.00 -17.85 27.33
CA TYR A 183 -1.51 -16.54 26.90
C TYR A 183 -1.81 -15.64 28.12
N PRO A 184 -2.02 -14.32 27.92
CA PRO A 184 -2.20 -13.34 28.99
C PRO A 184 -3.42 -13.57 29.90
N SER A 185 -4.48 -14.21 29.39
CA SER A 185 -5.69 -14.49 30.16
C SER A 185 -5.48 -15.58 31.20
N ARG A 186 -6.27 -15.52 32.28
CA ARG A 186 -6.27 -16.57 33.30
C ARG A 186 -6.76 -17.87 32.67
N ASN A 187 -5.99 -18.94 32.84
CA ASN A 187 -6.18 -20.25 32.20
C ASN A 187 -6.08 -20.27 30.65
N GLY A 188 -5.57 -19.21 30.02
CA GLY A 188 -5.37 -19.16 28.57
C GLY A 188 -4.17 -20.00 28.12
N LYS A 189 -4.41 -21.19 27.56
CA LYS A 189 -3.38 -22.01 26.91
C LYS A 189 -3.78 -22.46 25.52
N GLU A 190 -2.90 -22.35 24.54
CA GLU A 190 -3.11 -22.88 23.19
C GLU A 190 -2.14 -24.01 22.85
N ARG A 191 -2.67 -25.12 22.32
CA ARG A 191 -1.89 -26.25 21.83
C ARG A 191 -1.45 -26.02 20.38
N PHE A 192 -0.19 -26.33 20.06
CA PHE A 192 0.37 -26.29 18.72
C PHE A 192 1.10 -27.59 18.39
N ASP A 193 0.85 -28.16 17.22
CA ASP A 193 1.67 -29.25 16.69
C ASP A 193 2.93 -28.67 16.03
N LEU A 194 4.11 -29.25 16.30
CA LEU A 194 5.37 -28.82 15.70
C LEU A 194 5.53 -29.42 14.29
N LYS A 195 4.85 -28.78 13.33
CA LYS A 195 4.74 -29.21 11.93
C LYS A 195 5.12 -28.10 10.96
N TRP A 196 5.63 -28.47 9.79
CA TRP A 196 5.82 -27.56 8.66
C TRP A 196 4.66 -27.68 7.67
N PRO A 197 4.17 -26.58 7.09
CA PRO A 197 3.28 -26.65 5.95
C PRO A 197 4.03 -27.15 4.70
N LYS A 198 3.33 -27.85 3.81
CA LYS A 198 3.88 -28.38 2.55
C LYS A 198 3.95 -27.31 1.46
N THR A 199 2.97 -26.41 1.42
CA THR A 199 3.06 -25.17 0.65
C THR A 199 3.49 -24.04 1.58
N LYS A 200 3.88 -22.88 1.04
CA LYS A 200 4.37 -21.76 1.86
C LYS A 200 3.34 -20.68 2.12
N ASP A 201 2.19 -20.81 1.47
CA ASP A 201 1.03 -19.94 1.64
C ASP A 201 0.04 -20.53 2.68
N ASP A 202 0.26 -21.78 3.10
CA ASP A 202 -0.44 -22.43 4.21
C ASP A 202 0.11 -21.96 5.58
N TYR A 203 -0.77 -21.96 6.58
CA TYR A 203 -0.48 -21.64 7.99
C TYR A 203 0.78 -22.35 8.52
N ASN A 204 1.58 -21.66 9.34
CA ASN A 204 2.81 -22.20 9.92
C ASN A 204 2.77 -22.14 11.46
N PRO A 205 2.54 -23.27 12.16
CA PRO A 205 2.32 -23.27 13.61
C PRO A 205 3.57 -22.88 14.40
N MET A 206 4.76 -23.31 13.97
CA MET A 206 6.01 -22.96 14.66
C MET A 206 6.30 -21.46 14.54
N MET A 207 6.09 -20.87 13.35
CA MET A 207 6.25 -19.43 13.15
C MET A 207 5.19 -18.62 13.92
N ASP A 208 3.96 -19.13 14.04
CA ASP A 208 2.92 -18.47 14.84
C ASP A 208 3.28 -18.41 16.33
N VAL A 209 3.76 -19.52 16.92
CA VAL A 209 4.26 -19.52 18.31
C VAL A 209 5.37 -18.48 18.49
N MET A 210 6.36 -18.44 17.60
CA MET A 210 7.46 -17.47 17.70
C MET A 210 6.98 -16.01 17.60
N ASN A 211 6.08 -15.71 16.66
CA ASN A 211 5.50 -14.37 16.48
C ASN A 211 4.61 -13.98 17.66
N THR A 212 3.93 -14.97 18.27
CA THR A 212 3.07 -14.78 19.44
C THR A 212 3.91 -14.49 20.67
N VAL A 213 4.96 -15.27 20.95
CA VAL A 213 5.94 -15.01 22.02
C VAL A 213 6.57 -13.61 21.86
N GLU A 214 7.03 -13.26 20.65
CA GLU A 214 7.59 -11.93 20.36
C GLU A 214 6.58 -10.80 20.64
N SER A 215 5.30 -11.00 20.28
CA SER A 215 4.22 -10.05 20.56
C SER A 215 3.90 -9.94 22.05
N LEU A 216 3.90 -11.05 22.79
CA LEU A 216 3.63 -11.09 24.22
C LEU A 216 4.71 -10.36 25.02
N VAL A 217 5.99 -10.60 24.72
CA VAL A 217 7.09 -9.85 25.33
C VAL A 217 6.99 -8.36 24.97
N THR A 218 6.71 -8.01 23.71
CA THR A 218 6.64 -6.59 23.27
C THR A 218 5.48 -5.80 23.88
N PHE A 219 4.31 -6.41 24.06
CA PHE A 219 3.08 -5.69 24.38
C PHE A 219 2.54 -5.92 25.81
N TYR A 220 3.00 -6.95 26.52
CA TYR A 220 2.46 -7.31 27.84
C TYR A 220 3.51 -7.31 28.96
N PHE A 221 4.80 -7.50 28.66
CA PHE A 221 5.84 -7.45 29.70
C PHE A 221 6.11 -5.98 30.10
N PRO A 222 6.49 -5.72 31.37
CA PRO A 222 7.05 -4.42 31.78
C PRO A 222 8.28 -4.06 30.94
N GLU A 223 8.53 -2.76 30.72
CA GLU A 223 9.57 -2.26 29.80
C GLU A 223 10.97 -2.84 30.10
N GLU A 224 11.35 -2.91 31.38
CA GLU A 224 12.62 -3.47 31.87
C GLU A 224 12.79 -4.94 31.46
N LEU A 225 11.74 -5.75 31.66
CA LEU A 225 11.72 -7.18 31.35
C LEU A 225 11.61 -7.43 29.83
N SER A 226 10.85 -6.58 29.14
CA SER A 226 10.73 -6.63 27.68
C SER A 226 12.09 -6.40 27.01
N GLY A 227 12.90 -5.45 27.49
CA GLY A 227 14.24 -5.20 26.95
C GLY A 227 15.16 -6.43 27.04
N GLU A 228 15.12 -7.16 28.15
CA GLU A 228 15.92 -8.37 28.39
C GLU A 228 15.50 -9.55 27.49
N TYR A 229 14.20 -9.70 27.21
CA TYR A 229 13.66 -10.84 26.43
C TYR A 229 13.40 -10.53 24.94
N LEU A 230 13.58 -9.28 24.50
CA LEU A 230 13.65 -8.92 23.07
C LEU A 230 15.08 -8.83 22.54
N HIS A 231 16.07 -8.51 23.39
CA HIS A 231 17.44 -8.21 22.96
C HIS A 231 18.50 -9.05 23.69
N GLY A 232 19.66 -9.24 23.05
CA GLY A 232 20.77 -10.01 23.64
C GLY A 232 20.53 -11.52 23.72
N ASN A 233 21.20 -12.17 24.69
CA ASN A 233 21.31 -13.63 24.73
C ASN A 233 20.03 -14.34 25.20
N LYS A 234 19.26 -13.70 26.09
CA LYS A 234 18.00 -14.22 26.64
C LYS A 234 16.82 -14.11 25.66
N ALA A 235 16.96 -13.34 24.58
CA ALA A 235 15.88 -13.08 23.65
C ALA A 235 15.22 -14.36 23.09
N PHE A 236 13.96 -14.60 23.44
CA PHE A 236 13.24 -15.84 23.09
C PHE A 236 13.23 -16.07 21.58
N ARG A 237 12.91 -15.04 20.80
CA ARG A 237 12.91 -15.10 19.33
C ARG A 237 14.27 -15.49 18.75
N GLY A 238 15.36 -14.99 19.33
CA GLY A 238 16.72 -15.34 18.93
C GLY A 238 17.08 -16.78 19.30
N ARG A 239 16.66 -17.26 20.47
CA ARG A 239 16.86 -18.65 20.94
C ARG A 239 16.07 -19.64 20.09
N LEU A 240 14.78 -19.41 19.85
CA LEU A 240 13.93 -20.26 19.00
C LEU A 240 14.48 -20.35 17.56
N ASN A 241 15.00 -19.25 17.01
CA ASN A 241 15.68 -19.27 15.71
C ASN A 241 16.95 -20.14 15.71
N ARG A 242 17.75 -20.11 16.80
CA ARG A 242 18.94 -20.97 16.93
C ARG A 242 18.57 -22.45 17.09
N ALA A 243 17.54 -22.77 17.87
CA ALA A 243 17.01 -24.13 17.98
C ALA A 243 16.52 -24.67 16.62
N MET A 244 15.86 -23.82 15.82
CA MET A 244 15.49 -24.15 14.43
C MET A 244 16.70 -24.36 13.51
N GLN A 245 17.75 -23.54 13.62
CA GLN A 245 19.00 -23.70 12.84
C GLN A 245 19.77 -24.97 13.22
N ARG A 246 19.57 -25.48 14.44
CA ARG A 246 20.14 -26.74 14.95
C ARG A 246 19.21 -27.94 14.75
N GLU A 247 18.02 -27.74 14.20
CA GLU A 247 17.00 -28.77 13.97
C GLU A 247 16.58 -29.51 15.26
N SER A 248 16.72 -28.85 16.42
CA SER A 248 16.50 -29.41 17.75
C SER A 248 15.09 -29.10 18.25
N ILE A 249 14.20 -30.08 18.14
CA ILE A 249 12.84 -30.01 18.72
C ILE A 249 12.87 -29.93 20.26
N PRO A 250 13.69 -30.71 21.00
CA PRO A 250 13.76 -30.60 22.46
C PRO A 250 14.17 -29.21 22.94
N GLU A 251 15.24 -28.62 22.35
CA GLU A 251 15.68 -27.25 22.70
C GLU A 251 14.56 -26.23 22.42
N TRP A 252 13.80 -26.41 21.33
CA TRP A 252 12.69 -25.52 20.99
C TRP A 252 11.53 -25.62 21.99
N ILE A 253 11.19 -26.83 22.46
CA ILE A 253 10.16 -27.06 23.49
C ILE A 253 10.59 -26.43 24.82
N GLU A 254 11.82 -26.70 25.28
CA GLU A 254 12.38 -26.14 26.53
C GLU A 254 12.29 -24.59 26.55
N ILE A 255 12.54 -23.92 25.42
CA ILE A 255 12.44 -22.46 25.32
C ILE A 255 10.99 -21.96 25.46
N VAL A 256 10.00 -22.71 24.99
CA VAL A 256 8.57 -22.38 25.17
C VAL A 256 8.10 -22.65 26.60
N GLU A 257 8.58 -23.72 27.22
CA GLU A 257 8.32 -24.01 28.64
C GLU A 257 8.95 -22.94 29.56
N GLU A 258 10.17 -22.48 29.25
CA GLU A 258 10.79 -21.34 29.93
C GLU A 258 9.95 -20.07 29.78
N PHE A 259 9.49 -19.75 28.56
CA PHE A 259 8.60 -18.60 28.34
C PHE A 259 7.32 -18.69 29.19
N ASN A 260 6.68 -19.86 29.23
CA ASN A 260 5.50 -20.09 30.06
C ASN A 260 5.80 -19.88 31.56
N SER A 261 6.98 -20.33 32.04
CA SER A 261 7.42 -20.14 33.42
C SER A 261 7.68 -18.68 33.80
N VAL A 262 8.07 -17.83 32.83
CA VAL A 262 8.26 -16.39 33.01
C VAL A 262 6.92 -15.64 32.98
N LEU A 263 6.01 -16.02 32.09
CA LEU A 263 4.71 -15.35 31.95
C LEU A 263 3.72 -15.71 33.07
N ALA A 264 3.70 -16.96 33.55
CA ALA A 264 2.78 -17.41 34.59
C ALA A 264 2.74 -16.55 35.88
N PRO A 265 3.87 -16.20 36.53
CA PRO A 265 3.84 -15.36 37.72
C PRO A 265 3.33 -13.94 37.44
N LEU A 266 3.63 -13.36 36.26
CA LEU A 266 3.17 -12.02 35.87
C LEU A 266 1.64 -11.94 35.66
N ILE A 267 1.01 -13.07 35.34
CA ILE A 267 -0.45 -13.20 35.29
C ILE A 267 -1.01 -13.33 36.71
N GLN A 268 -0.39 -14.16 37.55
CA GLN A 268 -0.84 -14.45 38.92
C GLN A 268 -0.72 -13.24 39.86
N ASP A 269 0.33 -12.43 39.74
CA ASP A 269 0.55 -11.23 40.55
C ASP A 269 -0.22 -9.99 40.03
N GLY A 270 -0.91 -10.12 38.89
CA GLY A 270 -1.69 -9.06 38.26
C GLY A 270 -0.86 -8.03 37.45
N THR A 271 0.45 -8.22 37.30
CA THR A 271 1.32 -7.32 36.52
C THR A 271 0.84 -7.17 35.09
N ILE A 272 0.51 -8.27 34.41
CA ILE A 272 -0.04 -8.27 33.04
C ILE A 272 -1.30 -7.40 32.95
N GLN A 273 -2.21 -7.51 33.92
CA GLN A 273 -3.45 -6.73 33.94
C GLN A 273 -3.17 -5.23 34.19
N ARG A 274 -2.16 -4.91 35.01
CA ARG A 274 -1.72 -3.54 35.29
C ARG A 274 -1.06 -2.89 34.05
N GLU A 275 -0.21 -3.60 33.32
CA GLU A 275 0.40 -3.10 32.09
C GLU A 275 -0.65 -2.80 31.01
N LEU A 276 -1.63 -3.70 30.83
CA LEU A 276 -2.74 -3.46 29.90
C LEU A 276 -3.64 -2.28 30.31
N ARG A 277 -3.86 -2.02 31.61
CA ARG A 277 -4.63 -0.87 32.10
C ARG A 277 -3.96 0.48 31.81
N GLN A 278 -2.64 0.51 31.68
CA GLN A 278 -1.88 1.72 31.34
C GLN A 278 -1.92 2.05 29.84
N ARG A 279 -2.22 1.07 28.97
CA ARG A 279 -2.30 1.27 27.52
C ARG A 279 -3.68 1.82 27.11
N HIS A 280 -3.69 2.66 26.07
CA HIS A 280 -4.92 3.32 25.57
C HIS A 280 -5.21 3.02 24.09
N SER A 281 -4.23 2.50 23.34
CA SER A 281 -4.35 2.10 21.94
C SER A 281 -3.60 0.79 21.69
N LEU A 282 -4.07 -0.01 20.74
CA LEU A 282 -3.34 -1.19 20.26
C LEU A 282 -2.39 -0.80 19.13
N ALA A 283 -1.18 -1.34 19.11
CA ALA A 283 -0.24 -1.16 18.00
C ALA A 283 -0.66 -2.00 16.79
N LEU A 284 -0.44 -1.51 15.57
CA LEU A 284 -0.81 -2.21 14.34
C LEU A 284 -0.32 -3.66 14.29
N LYS A 285 0.96 -3.93 14.63
CA LYS A 285 1.52 -5.30 14.66
C LYS A 285 0.75 -6.26 15.57
N TRP A 286 0.19 -5.75 16.66
CA TRP A 286 -0.59 -6.51 17.64
C TRP A 286 -1.98 -6.84 17.08
N ILE A 287 -2.61 -5.87 16.42
CA ILE A 287 -3.89 -6.02 15.69
C ILE A 287 -3.71 -7.02 14.54
N GLU A 288 -2.70 -6.82 13.69
CA GLU A 288 -2.30 -7.73 12.60
C GLU A 288 -2.09 -9.15 13.13
N ARG A 289 -1.39 -9.34 14.27
CA ARG A 289 -1.18 -10.68 14.85
C ARG A 289 -2.49 -11.36 15.24
N ILE A 290 -3.37 -10.69 16.00
CA ILE A 290 -4.63 -11.26 16.48
C ILE A 290 -5.57 -11.57 15.31
N LEU A 291 -5.78 -10.63 14.39
CA LEU A 291 -6.67 -10.82 13.25
C LEU A 291 -6.16 -11.91 12.31
N MET A 292 -4.84 -12.00 12.11
CA MET A 292 -4.25 -13.05 11.27
C MET A 292 -4.42 -14.43 11.90
N GLN A 293 -4.30 -14.59 13.24
CA GLN A 293 -4.64 -15.86 13.89
C GLN A 293 -6.11 -16.25 13.64
N ILE A 294 -7.05 -15.33 13.85
CA ILE A 294 -8.48 -15.58 13.63
C ILE A 294 -8.73 -16.03 12.19
N CYS A 295 -8.12 -15.36 11.21
CA CYS A 295 -8.19 -15.71 9.79
C CYS A 295 -7.59 -17.11 9.51
N GLU A 296 -6.39 -17.40 10.02
CA GLU A 296 -5.70 -18.70 9.88
C GLU A 296 -6.53 -19.87 10.41
N ARG A 297 -7.30 -19.68 11.50
CA ARG A 297 -8.16 -20.71 12.10
C ARG A 297 -9.50 -20.91 11.40
N THR A 298 -9.94 -19.98 10.54
CA THR A 298 -11.32 -19.96 10.02
C THR A 298 -11.41 -19.83 8.50
N VAL A 299 -10.82 -18.77 7.93
CA VAL A 299 -10.93 -18.41 6.51
C VAL A 299 -9.83 -19.03 5.68
N SER A 300 -8.56 -18.91 6.09
CA SER A 300 -7.42 -19.38 5.29
C SER A 300 -7.56 -20.84 4.82
N PRO A 301 -8.06 -21.80 5.62
CA PRO A 301 -8.24 -23.18 5.17
C PRO A 301 -9.36 -23.38 4.14
N LYS A 302 -10.27 -22.40 4.00
CA LYS A 302 -11.41 -22.38 3.07
C LYS A 302 -11.28 -21.30 1.99
N ALA A 303 -10.18 -20.54 1.94
CA ALA A 303 -10.04 -19.32 1.14
C ALA A 303 -10.29 -19.50 -0.37
N GLU A 304 -9.96 -20.66 -0.93
CA GLU A 304 -10.25 -20.98 -2.34
C GLU A 304 -11.74 -20.82 -2.70
N LYS A 305 -12.66 -21.03 -1.74
CA LYS A 305 -14.10 -20.88 -1.93
C LYS A 305 -14.52 -19.42 -2.14
N LEU A 306 -13.72 -18.44 -1.72
CA LEU A 306 -13.99 -17.00 -1.91
C LEU A 306 -13.83 -16.57 -3.37
N ASN A 307 -13.09 -17.33 -4.19
CA ASN A 307 -12.89 -17.06 -5.61
C ASN A 307 -14.12 -17.45 -6.48
N ALA A 308 -15.17 -18.02 -5.89
CA ALA A 308 -16.35 -18.54 -6.59
C ALA A 308 -17.37 -17.44 -6.99
N TYR A 309 -16.90 -16.35 -7.60
CA TYR A 309 -17.74 -15.25 -8.08
C TYR A 309 -17.73 -15.11 -9.62
N LYS A 310 -18.75 -14.44 -10.16
CA LYS A 310 -18.84 -14.15 -11.59
C LYS A 310 -17.99 -12.93 -11.92
N VAL A 311 -16.99 -13.10 -12.80
CA VAL A 311 -16.17 -12.01 -13.35
C VAL A 311 -17.07 -10.93 -13.95
N GLY A 312 -16.84 -9.66 -13.59
CA GLY A 312 -17.63 -8.52 -14.04
C GLY A 312 -18.96 -8.29 -13.31
N SER A 313 -19.23 -8.97 -12.19
CA SER A 313 -20.35 -8.66 -11.29
C SER A 313 -19.90 -7.78 -10.11
N SER A 314 -20.84 -7.19 -9.36
CA SER A 314 -20.53 -6.54 -8.07
C SER A 314 -20.08 -7.51 -6.97
N ASN A 315 -20.13 -8.82 -7.22
CA ASN A 315 -19.87 -9.88 -6.23
C ASN A 315 -18.39 -10.32 -6.19
N VAL A 316 -17.49 -9.51 -6.74
CA VAL A 316 -16.04 -9.77 -6.69
C VAL A 316 -15.57 -9.56 -5.26
N TYR A 317 -15.05 -10.61 -4.62
CA TYR A 317 -14.44 -10.48 -3.30
C TYR A 317 -13.18 -9.60 -3.40
N GLY A 318 -13.12 -8.55 -2.58
CA GLY A 318 -12.01 -7.60 -2.53
C GLY A 318 -11.70 -7.24 -1.09
N GLU A 319 -10.52 -7.59 -0.63
CA GLU A 319 -10.11 -7.39 0.76
C GLU A 319 -9.35 -6.07 0.95
N LEU A 320 -9.59 -5.41 2.08
CA LEU A 320 -8.85 -4.22 2.51
C LEU A 320 -7.85 -4.65 3.58
N LEU A 321 -6.56 -4.41 3.33
CA LEU A 321 -5.49 -4.83 4.24
C LEU A 321 -5.51 -4.01 5.54
N PRO A 322 -5.10 -4.59 6.70
CA PRO A 322 -5.23 -3.93 8.00
C PRO A 322 -4.60 -2.54 8.09
N ARG A 323 -3.49 -2.30 7.38
CA ARG A 323 -2.83 -0.99 7.27
C ARG A 323 -3.73 0.09 6.69
N LEU A 324 -4.38 -0.21 5.56
CA LEU A 324 -5.31 0.71 4.91
C LEU A 324 -6.53 0.97 5.82
N VAL A 325 -7.02 -0.05 6.51
CA VAL A 325 -8.12 0.06 7.47
C VAL A 325 -7.77 0.99 8.65
N THR A 326 -6.60 0.81 9.26
CA THR A 326 -6.07 1.71 10.32
C THR A 326 -5.93 3.15 9.82
N ASP A 327 -5.43 3.35 8.60
CA ASP A 327 -5.29 4.68 8.02
C ASP A 327 -6.65 5.33 7.69
N ILE A 328 -7.64 4.53 7.26
CA ILE A 328 -9.04 4.96 7.12
C ILE A 328 -9.57 5.42 8.47
N PHE A 329 -9.50 4.59 9.52
CA PHE A 329 -10.00 4.94 10.86
C PHE A 329 -9.36 6.20 11.42
N ARG A 330 -8.04 6.39 11.20
CA ARG A 330 -7.34 7.61 11.60
C ARG A 330 -7.82 8.85 10.82
N LYS A 331 -7.96 8.75 9.49
CA LYS A 331 -8.41 9.86 8.63
C LYS A 331 -9.86 10.27 8.95
N VAL A 332 -10.74 9.29 9.19
CA VAL A 332 -12.13 9.56 9.61
C VAL A 332 -12.28 9.73 11.12
N GLN A 333 -11.20 9.77 11.90
CA GLN A 333 -11.23 9.99 13.36
C GLN A 333 -12.31 9.15 14.07
N LEU A 334 -12.38 7.85 13.74
CA LEU A 334 -13.34 6.93 14.35
C LEU A 334 -12.95 6.70 15.81
N ASN A 335 -13.92 6.72 16.73
CA ASN A 335 -13.69 6.49 18.15
C ASN A 335 -14.66 5.45 18.74
N HIS A 336 -14.35 4.97 19.95
CA HIS A 336 -15.07 3.89 20.63
C HIS A 336 -16.54 4.16 20.98
N GLU A 337 -16.99 5.41 21.03
CA GLU A 337 -18.39 5.79 21.30
C GLU A 337 -19.25 5.84 20.02
N GLN A 338 -18.63 5.72 18.85
CA GLN A 338 -19.28 5.82 17.53
C GLN A 338 -19.72 4.46 16.98
N ILE A 339 -20.56 4.50 15.93
CA ILE A 339 -21.03 3.31 15.22
C ILE A 339 -20.40 3.24 13.83
N PHE A 340 -19.74 2.12 13.54
CA PHE A 340 -19.13 1.79 12.25
C PHE A 340 -19.98 0.77 11.48
N ILE A 341 -20.15 0.95 10.17
CA ILE A 341 -20.85 0.02 9.29
C ILE A 341 -20.01 -0.27 8.04
N ASP A 342 -19.91 -1.54 7.65
CA ASP A 342 -19.28 -1.99 6.40
C ASP A 342 -20.33 -2.63 5.46
N LEU A 343 -20.49 -2.04 4.27
CA LEU A 343 -21.49 -2.45 3.28
C LEU A 343 -20.85 -3.33 2.19
N GLY A 344 -21.16 -4.62 2.20
CA GLY A 344 -20.43 -5.64 1.43
C GLY A 344 -19.20 -6.12 2.19
N SER A 345 -19.40 -6.51 3.46
CA SER A 345 -18.31 -6.77 4.41
C SER A 345 -17.50 -8.04 4.14
N GLY A 346 -17.88 -8.87 3.17
CA GLY A 346 -17.22 -10.13 2.87
C GLY A 346 -17.17 -11.05 4.10
N VAL A 347 -15.97 -11.47 4.49
CA VAL A 347 -15.75 -12.30 5.70
C VAL A 347 -15.71 -11.49 7.01
N GLY A 348 -15.89 -10.17 6.95
CA GLY A 348 -16.02 -9.29 8.12
C GLY A 348 -14.71 -8.71 8.67
N ASN A 349 -13.55 -8.93 8.02
CA ASN A 349 -12.23 -8.50 8.53
C ASN A 349 -12.17 -7.04 9.01
N VAL A 350 -12.78 -6.11 8.27
CA VAL A 350 -12.80 -4.68 8.66
C VAL A 350 -13.68 -4.43 9.88
N VAL A 351 -14.81 -5.14 10.00
CA VAL A 351 -15.75 -5.05 11.12
C VAL A 351 -15.10 -5.54 12.42
N LEU A 352 -14.33 -6.63 12.33
CA LEU A 352 -13.52 -7.16 13.43
C LEU A 352 -12.40 -6.19 13.81
N GLN A 353 -11.72 -5.60 12.83
CA GLN A 353 -10.68 -4.61 13.09
C GLN A 353 -11.25 -3.34 13.75
N ALA A 354 -12.42 -2.85 13.33
CA ALA A 354 -13.08 -1.71 13.97
C ALA A 354 -13.36 -1.99 15.47
N ALA A 355 -13.91 -3.17 15.79
CA ALA A 355 -14.16 -3.58 17.16
C ALA A 355 -12.88 -3.84 17.99
N LEU A 356 -11.79 -4.30 17.37
CA LEU A 356 -10.52 -4.58 18.06
C LEU A 356 -9.64 -3.35 18.22
N GLU A 357 -9.38 -2.60 17.13
CA GLU A 357 -8.53 -1.43 17.08
C GLU A 357 -9.16 -0.22 17.75
N ILE A 358 -10.44 0.05 17.47
CA ILE A 358 -11.13 1.24 17.97
C ILE A 358 -12.04 0.94 19.16
N GLY A 359 -12.61 -0.26 19.27
CA GLY A 359 -13.53 -0.61 20.36
C GLY A 359 -14.96 -0.09 20.15
N CYS A 360 -15.30 0.35 18.92
CA CYS A 360 -16.62 0.86 18.56
C CYS A 360 -17.67 -0.25 18.32
N GLU A 361 -18.96 0.08 18.37
CA GLU A 361 -20.03 -0.80 17.86
C GLU A 361 -19.86 -0.92 16.33
N SER A 362 -19.58 -2.13 15.84
CA SER A 362 -19.30 -2.38 14.43
C SER A 362 -20.31 -3.35 13.81
N TRP A 363 -20.78 -3.00 12.61
CA TRP A 363 -21.75 -3.75 11.82
C TRP A 363 -21.18 -4.09 10.44
N GLY A 364 -21.46 -5.30 9.96
CA GLY A 364 -21.22 -5.71 8.57
C GLY A 364 -22.48 -6.29 7.94
N ILE A 365 -22.64 -6.11 6.63
CA ILE A 365 -23.63 -6.85 5.84
C ILE A 365 -23.02 -7.43 4.57
N GLU A 366 -23.30 -8.71 4.32
CA GLU A 366 -22.86 -9.45 3.14
C GLU A 366 -24.01 -10.33 2.61
N GLN A 367 -24.11 -10.48 1.29
CA GLN A 367 -25.17 -11.24 0.63
C GLN A 367 -24.73 -12.62 0.15
N LEU A 368 -23.42 -12.85 -0.01
CA LEU A 368 -22.86 -14.10 -0.53
C LEU A 368 -22.80 -15.17 0.59
N PRO A 369 -23.46 -16.33 0.44
CA PRO A 369 -23.56 -17.32 1.52
C PRO A 369 -22.21 -17.82 2.06
N THR A 370 -21.22 -18.03 1.19
CA THR A 370 -19.89 -18.53 1.60
C THR A 370 -19.12 -17.52 2.46
N PRO A 371 -18.95 -16.24 2.06
CA PRO A 371 -18.50 -15.19 2.96
C PRO A 371 -19.28 -15.11 4.28
N CYS A 372 -20.62 -15.20 4.27
CA CYS A 372 -21.41 -15.15 5.51
C CYS A 372 -21.09 -16.32 6.48
N GLU A 373 -21.03 -17.57 5.99
CA GLU A 373 -20.63 -18.75 6.79
C GLU A 373 -19.26 -18.53 7.44
N LEU A 374 -18.30 -18.01 6.65
CA LEU A 374 -16.94 -17.74 7.11
C LEU A 374 -16.88 -16.59 8.13
N ALA A 375 -17.68 -15.56 7.94
CA ALA A 375 -17.76 -14.42 8.83
C ALA A 375 -18.38 -14.79 10.19
N GLU A 376 -19.41 -15.64 10.19
CA GLU A 376 -19.98 -16.20 11.43
C GLU A 376 -18.94 -17.02 12.21
N MET A 377 -18.15 -17.87 11.53
CA MET A 377 -17.03 -18.59 12.14
C MET A 377 -15.98 -17.63 12.70
N GLN A 378 -15.62 -16.58 11.96
CA GLN A 378 -14.67 -15.56 12.43
C GLN A 378 -15.16 -14.82 13.66
N VAL A 379 -16.46 -14.50 13.79
CA VAL A 379 -16.99 -13.80 14.97
C VAL A 379 -16.95 -14.69 16.22
N GLN A 380 -17.21 -15.99 16.08
CA GLN A 380 -17.11 -16.95 17.18
C GLN A 380 -15.66 -17.03 17.68
N GLU A 381 -14.71 -17.26 16.76
CA GLU A 381 -13.28 -17.31 17.05
C GLU A 381 -12.76 -15.97 17.59
N PHE A 382 -13.19 -14.83 17.03
CA PHE A 382 -12.79 -13.48 17.48
C PHE A 382 -13.12 -13.23 18.96
N ARG A 383 -14.32 -13.62 19.41
CA ARG A 383 -14.75 -13.42 20.81
C ARG A 383 -13.83 -14.18 21.76
N ALA A 384 -13.64 -15.47 21.52
CA ALA A 384 -12.80 -16.31 22.38
C ALA A 384 -11.31 -15.95 22.27
N ARG A 385 -10.81 -15.65 21.06
CA ARG A 385 -9.41 -15.24 20.83
C ARG A 385 -9.09 -13.90 21.49
N THR A 386 -9.95 -12.90 21.38
CA THR A 386 -9.68 -11.59 22.01
C THR A 386 -9.75 -11.67 23.54
N GLN A 387 -10.63 -12.51 24.09
CA GLN A 387 -10.61 -12.86 25.51
C GLN A 387 -9.34 -13.64 25.91
N LEU A 388 -8.84 -14.56 25.08
CA LEU A 388 -7.58 -15.28 25.30
C LEU A 388 -6.37 -14.33 25.41
N TRP A 389 -6.34 -13.30 24.56
CA TRP A 389 -5.38 -12.19 24.62
C TRP A 389 -5.66 -11.17 25.75
N GLY A 390 -6.71 -11.34 26.56
CA GLY A 390 -7.02 -10.43 27.69
C GLY A 390 -7.68 -9.10 27.31
N LEU A 391 -8.13 -8.96 26.06
CA LEU A 391 -8.56 -7.68 25.48
C LEU A 391 -10.08 -7.51 25.44
N SER A 392 -10.54 -6.30 25.75
CA SER A 392 -11.93 -5.86 25.55
C SER A 392 -12.14 -5.25 24.16
N THR A 393 -13.20 -5.69 23.49
CA THR A 393 -13.56 -5.31 22.13
C THR A 393 -14.91 -4.60 22.07
N GLY A 394 -15.14 -3.89 20.97
CA GLY A 394 -16.45 -3.33 20.64
C GLY A 394 -17.44 -4.41 20.21
N ALA A 395 -18.74 -4.07 20.19
CA ALA A 395 -19.78 -5.02 19.82
C ALA A 395 -19.74 -5.30 18.30
N VAL A 396 -19.45 -6.55 17.92
CA VAL A 396 -19.44 -7.02 16.53
C VAL A 396 -20.79 -7.64 16.16
N ASN A 397 -21.39 -7.14 15.08
CA ASN A 397 -22.65 -7.62 14.53
C ASN A 397 -22.52 -7.84 13.02
N LEU A 398 -22.94 -9.01 12.52
CA LEU A 398 -22.93 -9.32 11.09
C LEU A 398 -24.33 -9.72 10.62
N LEU A 399 -24.70 -9.30 9.41
CA LEU A 399 -25.98 -9.54 8.79
C LEU A 399 -25.80 -10.27 7.45
N ALA A 400 -26.55 -11.34 7.25
CA ALA A 400 -26.64 -12.02 5.96
C ALA A 400 -27.83 -11.47 5.16
N GLY A 401 -27.57 -10.81 4.01
CA GLY A 401 -28.60 -10.30 3.13
C GLY A 401 -28.11 -9.22 2.14
N ASP A 402 -28.98 -8.85 1.21
CA ASP A 402 -28.76 -7.74 0.28
C ASP A 402 -28.83 -6.40 1.05
N MET A 403 -27.70 -5.69 1.08
CA MET A 403 -27.55 -4.38 1.72
C MET A 403 -28.60 -3.34 1.29
N THR A 404 -29.15 -3.45 0.08
CA THR A 404 -30.12 -2.50 -0.49
C THR A 404 -31.57 -2.81 -0.13
N THR A 405 -31.86 -3.99 0.43
CA THR A 405 -33.23 -4.43 0.75
C THR A 405 -33.40 -5.00 2.16
N HIS A 406 -32.31 -5.24 2.91
CA HIS A 406 -32.36 -5.81 4.25
C HIS A 406 -33.06 -4.87 5.26
N PRO A 407 -34.09 -5.33 6.00
CA PRO A 407 -35.01 -4.46 6.74
C PRO A 407 -34.37 -3.69 7.90
N SER A 408 -33.21 -4.14 8.40
CA SER A 408 -32.49 -3.43 9.49
C SER A 408 -31.63 -2.27 9.00
N ILE A 409 -31.27 -2.22 7.71
CA ILE A 409 -30.28 -1.25 7.19
C ILE A 409 -30.74 0.21 7.34
N PRO A 410 -31.98 0.61 7.00
CA PRO A 410 -32.42 2.01 7.18
C PRO A 410 -32.29 2.50 8.63
N ALA A 411 -32.66 1.66 9.61
CA ALA A 411 -32.55 2.00 11.03
C ALA A 411 -31.10 2.02 11.55
N LEU A 412 -30.19 1.28 10.91
CA LEU A 412 -28.76 1.30 11.21
C LEU A 412 -28.07 2.54 10.61
N LEU A 413 -28.38 2.91 9.36
CA LEU A 413 -27.84 4.10 8.71
C LEU A 413 -28.18 5.38 9.47
N GLN A 414 -29.40 5.49 10.00
CA GLN A 414 -29.82 6.62 10.85
C GLN A 414 -28.98 6.80 12.13
N ARG A 415 -28.30 5.74 12.59
CA ARG A 415 -27.41 5.77 13.77
C ARG A 415 -25.92 5.93 13.41
N ALA A 416 -25.52 5.54 12.20
CA ALA A 416 -24.12 5.40 11.78
C ALA A 416 -23.31 6.70 11.87
N ASP A 417 -22.04 6.59 12.27
CA ASP A 417 -21.06 7.68 12.26
C ASP A 417 -20.08 7.56 11.09
N VAL A 418 -19.71 6.33 10.75
CA VAL A 418 -18.83 5.99 9.64
C VAL A 418 -19.41 4.80 8.89
N VAL A 419 -19.55 4.94 7.57
CA VAL A 419 -19.94 3.86 6.66
C VAL A 419 -18.82 3.63 5.66
N LEU A 420 -18.32 2.40 5.59
CA LEU A 420 -17.38 1.95 4.58
C LEU A 420 -18.11 1.20 3.47
N VAL A 421 -17.65 1.37 2.23
CA VAL A 421 -18.05 0.54 1.10
C VAL A 421 -16.87 0.31 0.15
N ASN A 422 -16.46 -0.95 -0.02
CA ASN A 422 -15.45 -1.33 -1.01
C ASN A 422 -16.06 -1.39 -2.43
N ASN A 423 -16.50 -0.24 -2.96
CA ASN A 423 -17.20 -0.15 -4.23
C ASN A 423 -16.30 -0.29 -5.48
N GLN A 424 -15.05 -0.77 -5.35
CA GLN A 424 -14.09 -0.85 -6.45
C GLN A 424 -14.58 -1.72 -7.63
N ALA A 425 -15.29 -2.81 -7.36
CA ALA A 425 -15.88 -3.68 -8.39
C ALA A 425 -17.39 -3.45 -8.64
N PHE A 426 -18.03 -2.54 -7.89
CA PHE A 426 -19.48 -2.38 -7.94
C PHE A 426 -19.94 -1.72 -9.25
N GLN A 427 -21.05 -2.24 -9.79
CA GLN A 427 -21.70 -1.69 -10.98
C GLN A 427 -22.39 -0.33 -10.68
N PRO A 428 -22.59 0.54 -11.70
CA PRO A 428 -23.20 1.86 -11.52
C PRO A 428 -24.55 1.83 -10.80
N ASP A 429 -25.47 0.97 -11.24
CA ASP A 429 -26.82 0.81 -10.66
C ASP A 429 -26.83 0.53 -9.15
N LEU A 430 -25.78 -0.12 -8.63
CA LEU A 430 -25.62 -0.38 -7.19
C LEU A 430 -25.11 0.87 -6.46
N ASN A 431 -24.16 1.60 -7.06
CA ASN A 431 -23.69 2.87 -6.50
C ASN A 431 -24.81 3.92 -6.46
N ASP A 432 -25.68 3.98 -7.47
CA ASP A 432 -26.84 4.88 -7.49
C ASP A 432 -27.84 4.55 -6.37
N LYS A 433 -28.08 3.26 -6.08
CA LYS A 433 -28.89 2.84 -4.92
C LYS A 433 -28.25 3.23 -3.60
N LEU A 434 -26.95 2.97 -3.43
CA LEU A 434 -26.20 3.31 -2.23
C LEU A 434 -26.23 4.82 -1.95
N LEU A 435 -26.05 5.64 -2.99
CA LEU A 435 -26.15 7.10 -2.88
C LEU A 435 -27.53 7.55 -2.36
N ASN A 436 -28.62 6.90 -2.79
CA ASN A 436 -29.95 7.17 -2.25
C ASN A 436 -30.12 6.67 -0.80
N MET A 437 -29.54 5.52 -0.44
CA MET A 437 -29.56 5.02 0.94
C MET A 437 -28.80 5.93 1.90
N PHE A 438 -27.74 6.60 1.45
CA PHE A 438 -26.99 7.54 2.28
C PHE A 438 -27.77 8.82 2.66
N LEU A 439 -28.97 9.04 2.10
CA LEU A 439 -29.90 10.07 2.58
C LEU A 439 -30.45 9.78 3.99
N ASP A 440 -30.42 8.52 4.44
CA ASP A 440 -30.83 8.14 5.80
C ASP A 440 -29.75 8.45 6.86
N LEU A 441 -28.55 8.89 6.46
CA LEU A 441 -27.45 9.20 7.38
C LEU A 441 -27.69 10.49 8.18
N LYS A 442 -27.27 10.50 9.44
CA LYS A 442 -27.27 11.70 10.28
C LYS A 442 -26.23 12.74 9.78
N PRO A 443 -26.49 14.06 9.94
CA PRO A 443 -25.50 15.08 9.63
C PRO A 443 -24.16 14.84 10.35
N GLY A 444 -23.05 14.95 9.62
CA GLY A 444 -21.70 14.67 10.13
C GLY A 444 -21.25 13.21 10.04
N ALA A 445 -22.14 12.28 9.63
CA ALA A 445 -21.72 10.92 9.27
C ALA A 445 -20.78 10.95 8.04
N ARG A 446 -19.84 10.01 7.99
CA ARG A 446 -18.77 9.97 6.99
C ARG A 446 -18.85 8.69 6.16
N VAL A 447 -18.89 8.81 4.84
CA VAL A 447 -18.83 7.67 3.90
C VAL A 447 -17.41 7.53 3.37
N VAL A 448 -16.87 6.33 3.44
CA VAL A 448 -15.55 5.96 2.89
C VAL A 448 -15.75 5.00 1.72
N SER A 449 -15.15 5.33 0.57
CA SER A 449 -15.29 4.53 -0.65
C SER A 449 -14.03 4.59 -1.50
N LEU A 450 -13.76 3.52 -2.27
CA LEU A 450 -12.60 3.47 -3.18
C LEU A 450 -12.87 4.16 -4.52
N LYS A 451 -14.14 4.26 -4.91
CA LYS A 451 -14.62 5.11 -6.02
C LYS A 451 -15.48 6.25 -5.47
N PRO A 452 -15.33 7.48 -6.01
CA PRO A 452 -16.08 8.64 -5.54
C PRO A 452 -17.57 8.54 -5.90
N PHE A 453 -18.43 8.93 -4.97
CA PHE A 453 -19.87 9.10 -5.21
C PHE A 453 -20.22 10.49 -5.77
N VAL A 454 -19.40 11.52 -5.49
CA VAL A 454 -19.55 12.84 -6.09
C VAL A 454 -18.68 12.92 -7.36
N PRO A 455 -19.25 13.16 -8.55
CA PRO A 455 -18.49 13.25 -9.78
C PRO A 455 -17.39 14.32 -9.73
N VAL A 456 -16.22 14.01 -10.30
CA VAL A 456 -15.08 14.94 -10.34
C VAL A 456 -15.48 16.22 -11.07
N GLY A 457 -15.29 17.38 -10.40
CA GLY A 457 -15.67 18.68 -10.95
C GLY A 457 -17.16 19.03 -10.84
N HIS A 458 -17.96 18.25 -10.11
CA HIS A 458 -19.35 18.61 -9.78
C HIS A 458 -19.42 19.98 -9.10
N LYS A 459 -20.35 20.82 -9.54
CA LYS A 459 -20.65 22.14 -8.96
C LYS A 459 -22.16 22.30 -8.84
N MET A 460 -22.61 22.82 -7.70
CA MET A 460 -23.99 23.22 -7.48
C MET A 460 -24.38 24.33 -8.47
N ALA A 461 -25.52 24.16 -9.12
CA ALA A 461 -26.14 25.11 -10.03
C ALA A 461 -27.66 24.89 -10.03
N MET A 462 -28.45 25.86 -10.50
CA MET A 462 -29.92 25.73 -10.48
C MET A 462 -30.43 24.48 -11.23
N ARG A 463 -29.69 24.01 -12.25
CA ARG A 463 -30.00 22.80 -13.04
C ARG A 463 -29.82 21.46 -12.31
N ASN A 464 -29.13 21.43 -11.18
CA ASN A 464 -28.82 20.21 -10.43
C ASN A 464 -29.03 20.38 -8.92
N VAL A 465 -29.83 21.37 -8.50
CA VAL A 465 -30.04 21.74 -7.09
C VAL A 465 -30.63 20.59 -6.25
N ASP A 466 -31.52 19.79 -6.84
CA ASP A 466 -32.17 18.64 -6.19
C ASP A 466 -31.31 17.35 -6.20
N SER A 467 -30.08 17.40 -6.72
CA SER A 467 -29.23 16.21 -6.84
C SER A 467 -28.67 15.79 -5.48
N VAL A 468 -28.84 14.51 -5.12
CA VAL A 468 -28.41 13.94 -3.82
C VAL A 468 -26.94 14.20 -3.50
N VAL A 469 -26.06 14.20 -4.51
CA VAL A 469 -24.62 14.47 -4.34
C VAL A 469 -24.33 15.86 -3.75
N ASN A 470 -25.27 16.80 -3.81
CA ASN A 470 -25.15 18.14 -3.20
C ASN A 470 -25.13 18.10 -1.67
N GLN A 471 -25.57 17.01 -1.04
CA GLN A 471 -25.52 16.84 0.42
C GLN A 471 -24.13 16.37 0.92
N PHE A 472 -23.21 16.05 0.02
CA PHE A 472 -21.91 15.48 0.35
C PHE A 472 -20.75 16.45 0.12
N VAL A 473 -19.85 16.52 1.10
CA VAL A 473 -18.53 17.14 0.94
C VAL A 473 -17.52 16.02 0.69
N GLN A 474 -16.92 15.98 -0.50
CA GLN A 474 -15.97 14.94 -0.88
C GLN A 474 -14.52 15.38 -0.66
N GLN A 475 -13.74 14.56 0.04
CA GLN A 475 -12.29 14.68 0.16
C GLN A 475 -11.62 13.44 -0.44
N SER A 476 -10.55 13.64 -1.21
CA SER A 476 -9.75 12.55 -1.78
C SER A 476 -8.48 12.33 -0.95
N PHE A 477 -8.04 11.08 -0.87
CA PHE A 477 -6.77 10.69 -0.25
C PHE A 477 -6.03 9.72 -1.17
N GLU A 478 -4.70 9.83 -1.24
CA GLU A 478 -3.87 8.89 -1.98
C GLU A 478 -3.51 7.67 -1.12
N TYR A 479 -3.30 6.53 -1.79
CA TYR A 479 -2.90 5.26 -1.20
C TYR A 479 -1.93 4.53 -2.13
N PHE A 480 -0.83 4.02 -1.58
CA PHE A 480 0.19 3.22 -2.29
C PHE A 480 0.33 1.84 -1.62
N SER A 481 0.70 0.83 -2.41
CA SER A 481 0.89 -0.56 -1.95
C SER A 481 2.08 -1.21 -2.67
N GLU A 482 3.09 -1.64 -1.90
CA GLU A 482 4.52 -1.67 -2.29
C GLU A 482 5.11 -3.10 -2.38
N MET A 483 4.41 -4.03 -3.03
CA MET A 483 4.47 -5.42 -2.55
C MET A 483 5.59 -6.35 -3.08
N TYR A 484 6.23 -6.17 -4.25
CA TYR A 484 6.97 -7.30 -4.88
C TYR A 484 8.32 -7.07 -5.63
N MET A 485 8.92 -5.87 -5.66
CA MET A 485 9.95 -5.56 -6.67
C MET A 485 11.32 -6.27 -6.57
N GLY A 486 11.65 -6.95 -5.47
CA GLY A 486 13.01 -7.49 -5.20
C GLY A 486 13.20 -9.02 -5.23
N THR A 487 12.32 -9.80 -5.87
CA THR A 487 12.29 -11.27 -5.73
C THR A 487 13.20 -12.00 -6.74
N ASN A 488 14.07 -12.91 -6.27
CA ASN A 488 14.92 -13.75 -7.11
C ASN A 488 14.09 -14.84 -7.84
N ILE A 489 14.13 -14.85 -9.17
CA ILE A 489 13.25 -15.64 -10.05
C ILE A 489 14.07 -16.44 -11.08
N THR A 490 13.64 -17.67 -11.38
CA THR A 490 14.15 -18.48 -12.49
C THR A 490 12.98 -19.11 -13.23
N ASN A 491 12.99 -19.04 -14.57
CA ASN A 491 11.91 -19.54 -15.44
C ASN A 491 10.49 -19.07 -15.00
N GLY A 492 10.36 -17.79 -14.60
CA GLY A 492 9.08 -17.19 -14.21
C GLY A 492 8.54 -17.64 -12.84
N ARG A 493 9.34 -18.29 -11.98
CA ARG A 493 8.98 -18.63 -10.60
C ARG A 493 10.09 -18.22 -9.62
N PRO A 494 9.78 -17.80 -8.39
CA PRO A 494 10.79 -17.54 -7.37
C PRO A 494 11.73 -18.74 -7.18
N THR A 495 13.04 -18.52 -7.15
CA THR A 495 14.04 -19.60 -6.98
C THR A 495 13.90 -20.33 -5.65
N VAL A 496 13.46 -19.59 -4.63
CA VAL A 496 12.91 -20.13 -3.39
C VAL A 496 11.42 -19.82 -3.42
N ALA A 497 10.58 -20.84 -3.61
CA ALA A 497 9.13 -20.71 -3.52
C ALA A 497 8.73 -19.97 -2.22
N GLY A 498 7.65 -19.19 -2.22
CA GLY A 498 7.12 -18.50 -1.03
C GLY A 498 8.13 -17.64 -0.24
N LYS A 499 9.21 -17.19 -0.89
CA LYS A 499 10.17 -16.22 -0.33
C LYS A 499 10.30 -15.07 -1.32
N CYS A 500 9.32 -14.17 -1.26
CA CYS A 500 9.28 -12.95 -2.05
C CYS A 500 9.83 -11.78 -1.23
N THR A 501 10.53 -10.86 -1.89
CA THR A 501 11.04 -9.64 -1.24
C THR A 501 9.95 -8.57 -1.32
N THR A 502 9.38 -8.23 -0.16
CA THR A 502 8.43 -7.13 0.03
C THR A 502 9.16 -5.89 0.58
N HIS A 503 8.55 -4.70 0.50
CA HIS A 503 9.09 -3.44 1.07
C HIS A 503 10.45 -2.98 0.49
N TYR A 504 10.72 -3.29 -0.77
CA TYR A 504 11.99 -2.90 -1.43
C TYR A 504 12.07 -1.41 -1.78
N ASP A 505 10.95 -0.68 -1.69
CA ASP A 505 10.74 0.60 -2.39
C ASP A 505 10.57 1.82 -1.43
N ASN A 506 11.06 1.75 -0.18
CA ASN A 506 10.85 2.80 0.84
C ASN A 506 11.79 4.03 0.71
N LEU A 507 11.85 4.56 -0.51
CA LEU A 507 12.10 5.94 -0.91
C LEU A 507 11.68 5.99 -2.38
N GLY A 508 11.19 7.13 -2.89
CA GLY A 508 10.80 7.23 -4.31
C GLY A 508 12.01 7.07 -5.25
N TYR A 509 12.38 5.82 -5.57
CA TYR A 509 13.62 5.52 -6.27
C TYR A 509 13.43 5.62 -7.79
N VAL A 510 13.96 6.70 -8.35
CA VAL A 510 14.56 6.64 -9.69
C VAL A 510 15.51 5.45 -9.69
N LEU A 511 15.33 4.49 -10.60
CA LEU A 511 16.16 3.28 -10.65
C LEU A 511 17.54 3.64 -11.22
N GLY A 512 18.38 4.22 -10.36
CA GLY A 512 19.80 4.35 -10.56
C GLY A 512 20.46 3.00 -10.34
N THR A 513 21.13 2.50 -11.37
CA THR A 513 22.36 1.75 -11.11
C THR A 513 23.31 2.69 -10.36
N SER A 514 24.16 2.17 -9.47
CA SER A 514 25.37 2.86 -9.05
C SER A 514 26.55 1.93 -9.29
N SER A 515 27.60 2.46 -9.90
CA SER A 515 28.93 1.86 -10.02
C SER A 515 29.93 2.83 -9.38
N ASP A 516 31.17 2.39 -9.16
CA ASP A 516 32.19 3.26 -8.57
C ASP A 516 32.59 4.41 -9.53
N VAL A 517 31.91 5.56 -9.39
CA VAL A 517 32.24 6.83 -10.05
C VAL A 517 33.55 7.43 -9.50
N PHE A 518 34.03 6.97 -8.35
CA PHE A 518 35.25 7.41 -7.68
C PHE A 518 36.42 6.42 -7.83
N PHE A 519 36.37 5.47 -8.78
CA PHE A 519 37.45 4.47 -8.95
C PHE A 519 38.84 5.11 -9.13
N ALA A 520 38.90 6.31 -9.71
CA ALA A 520 40.11 7.10 -9.84
C ALA A 520 40.68 7.57 -8.48
N ALA A 521 39.84 7.85 -7.49
CA ALA A 521 40.25 8.15 -6.11
C ALA A 521 40.63 6.88 -5.31
N CYS A 522 40.15 5.71 -5.73
CA CYS A 522 40.56 4.39 -5.22
C CYS A 522 41.88 3.89 -5.84
N SER A 523 42.54 4.67 -6.71
CA SER A 523 43.85 4.34 -7.26
C SER A 523 44.95 4.47 -6.20
N VAL A 524 45.97 3.61 -6.26
CA VAL A 524 47.13 3.66 -5.35
C VAL A 524 47.78 5.04 -5.42
N ILE A 525 47.72 5.78 -4.30
CA ILE A 525 48.35 7.10 -4.19
C ILE A 525 49.87 6.87 -4.15
N PRO A 526 50.65 7.30 -5.16
CA PRO A 526 52.11 7.25 -5.05
C PRO A 526 52.54 8.23 -3.94
N PRO A 527 53.49 7.86 -3.06
CA PRO A 527 53.84 8.65 -1.89
C PRO A 527 54.31 10.06 -2.29
N ALA A 528 53.47 11.06 -2.01
CA ALA A 528 53.75 12.44 -2.30
C ALA A 528 54.74 13.01 -1.28
N ASN A 529 55.91 13.45 -1.74
CA ASN A 529 56.88 14.20 -0.94
C ASN A 529 56.41 15.66 -0.71
N SER A 530 55.21 15.84 -0.14
CA SER A 530 54.63 17.15 0.16
C SER A 530 54.12 17.20 1.62
N THR A 531 54.75 18.05 2.42
CA THR A 531 54.62 18.13 3.89
C THR A 531 53.38 18.87 4.39
N SER A 532 52.22 18.73 3.72
CA SER A 532 51.02 19.51 4.07
C SER A 532 49.67 18.87 3.68
N SER A 533 49.24 17.83 4.42
CA SER A 533 47.81 17.46 4.72
C SER A 533 47.69 16.06 5.34
N ALA A 534 48.41 15.78 6.43
CA ALA A 534 48.60 14.42 6.95
C ALA A 534 47.40 13.77 7.69
N ASP A 535 46.29 14.48 7.93
CA ASP A 535 45.23 13.98 8.84
C ASP A 535 43.99 13.38 8.16
N LEU A 536 43.64 13.76 6.92
CA LEU A 536 42.45 13.19 6.25
C LEU A 536 42.80 11.98 5.36
N GLY A 537 43.90 12.06 4.61
CA GLY A 537 44.35 10.98 3.71
C GLY A 537 44.66 9.69 4.45
N ASN A 538 45.43 9.77 5.55
CA ASN A 538 45.80 8.60 6.37
C ASN A 538 44.59 7.96 7.07
N VAL A 539 43.56 8.74 7.41
CA VAL A 539 42.31 8.23 8.02
C VAL A 539 41.45 7.52 6.98
N LEU A 540 41.36 8.07 5.76
CA LEU A 540 40.66 7.43 4.64
C LEU A 540 41.37 6.16 4.17
N GLU A 541 42.71 6.18 4.04
CA GLU A 541 43.51 5.00 3.69
C GLU A 541 43.37 3.90 4.77
N GLY A 542 43.37 4.27 6.05
CA GLY A 542 43.15 3.35 7.18
C GLY A 542 41.71 2.80 7.31
N LEU A 543 40.73 3.44 6.66
CA LEU A 543 39.35 2.96 6.53
C LEU A 543 39.19 2.05 5.31
N VAL A 544 39.62 2.50 4.14
CA VAL A 544 39.48 1.79 2.85
C VAL A 544 40.27 0.47 2.86
N SER A 545 41.51 0.48 3.36
CA SER A 545 42.35 -0.74 3.47
C SER A 545 41.80 -1.82 4.42
N LYS A 546 40.74 -1.51 5.19
CA LYS A 546 40.07 -2.48 6.08
C LYS A 546 38.73 -2.98 5.56
N THR A 547 38.16 -2.39 4.50
CA THR A 547 36.79 -2.69 4.06
C THR A 547 36.71 -3.55 2.80
N HIS A 548 37.53 -3.29 1.78
CA HIS A 548 37.64 -4.14 0.59
C HIS A 548 38.90 -3.76 -0.21
N GLU A 549 39.58 -4.72 -0.84
CA GLU A 549 40.46 -4.38 -1.98
C GLU A 549 39.55 -4.12 -3.19
N PRO A 550 39.69 -2.99 -3.92
CA PRO A 550 38.80 -2.68 -5.04
C PRO A 550 38.95 -3.71 -6.16
N LEU A 551 37.87 -4.44 -6.44
CA LEU A 551 37.79 -5.46 -7.48
C LEU A 551 37.19 -4.89 -8.76
N PHE A 552 37.51 -5.52 -9.91
CA PHE A 552 36.91 -5.16 -11.21
C PHE A 552 35.37 -5.22 -11.21
N THR A 553 34.78 -6.02 -10.31
CA THR A 553 33.34 -6.12 -10.09
C THR A 553 32.70 -4.82 -9.58
N ASP A 554 33.46 -3.98 -8.88
CA ASP A 554 32.95 -2.82 -8.16
C ASP A 554 32.68 -1.64 -9.12
N LEU A 555 33.22 -1.74 -10.34
CA LEU A 555 32.92 -0.89 -11.49
C LEU A 555 31.53 -1.15 -12.11
N PHE A 556 30.73 -2.05 -11.54
CA PHE A 556 29.42 -2.46 -12.05
C PHE A 556 28.41 -2.63 -10.93
N GLY A 557 27.19 -2.13 -11.13
CA GLY A 557 26.04 -2.60 -10.34
C GLY A 557 25.72 -4.04 -10.71
N ILE A 558 25.94 -4.98 -9.78
CA ILE A 558 25.70 -6.41 -9.99
C ILE A 558 24.30 -6.78 -9.52
N TYR A 559 23.46 -7.24 -10.45
CA TYR A 559 22.09 -7.67 -10.20
C TYR A 559 21.94 -9.17 -10.46
N VAL A 560 21.10 -9.85 -9.69
CA VAL A 560 20.68 -11.22 -10.02
C VAL A 560 19.83 -11.17 -11.29
N ASN A 561 20.15 -11.99 -12.31
CA ASN A 561 19.47 -11.91 -13.60
C ASN A 561 18.06 -12.55 -13.55
N PRO A 562 16.96 -11.76 -13.61
CA PRO A 562 15.60 -12.32 -13.54
C PRO A 562 15.21 -13.08 -14.82
N PHE A 563 16.03 -12.97 -15.87
CA PHE A 563 15.85 -13.63 -17.15
C PHE A 563 16.76 -14.88 -17.31
N TYR A 564 17.48 -15.29 -16.25
CA TYR A 564 18.32 -16.49 -16.31
C TYR A 564 17.50 -17.72 -16.67
N LYS A 565 17.96 -18.45 -17.70
CA LYS A 565 17.28 -19.58 -18.36
C LYS A 565 15.89 -19.25 -18.96
N TYR A 566 15.54 -17.98 -19.13
CA TYR A 566 14.26 -17.57 -19.73
C TYR A 566 14.39 -17.45 -21.25
N GLN A 567 13.85 -18.43 -21.98
CA GLN A 567 14.06 -18.61 -23.43
C GLN A 567 13.71 -17.40 -24.32
N ARG A 568 12.81 -16.51 -23.88
CA ARG A 568 12.44 -15.29 -24.64
C ARG A 568 13.48 -14.17 -24.55
N SER A 569 14.45 -14.27 -23.64
CA SER A 569 15.47 -13.25 -23.41
C SER A 569 16.84 -13.77 -23.86
N SER A 570 16.94 -14.09 -25.15
CA SER A 570 18.02 -14.88 -25.75
C SER A 570 19.44 -14.35 -25.51
N GLN A 571 19.58 -13.02 -25.40
CA GLN A 571 20.86 -12.34 -25.16
C GLN A 571 21.37 -12.48 -23.71
N VAL A 572 20.47 -12.70 -22.74
CA VAL A 572 20.79 -12.66 -21.31
C VAL A 572 20.61 -14.01 -20.60
N GLN A 573 19.87 -14.94 -21.20
CA GLN A 573 19.44 -16.20 -20.56
C GLN A 573 20.56 -17.10 -20.03
N HIS A 574 21.80 -16.93 -20.49
CA HIS A 574 22.95 -17.75 -20.10
C HIS A 574 23.71 -17.22 -18.88
N ASN A 575 23.53 -15.94 -18.51
CA ASN A 575 24.28 -15.30 -17.43
C ASN A 575 23.44 -15.34 -16.13
N PRO A 576 23.98 -15.82 -14.99
CA PRO A 576 23.24 -15.82 -13.71
C PRO A 576 23.10 -14.42 -13.09
N LEU A 577 23.96 -13.48 -13.50
CA LEU A 577 24.01 -12.09 -13.05
C LEU A 577 23.91 -11.14 -14.25
N LEU A 578 23.34 -9.95 -14.05
CA LEU A 578 23.42 -8.81 -14.95
C LEU A 578 24.41 -7.81 -14.34
N THR A 579 25.43 -7.42 -15.10
CA THR A 579 26.28 -6.28 -14.78
C THR A 579 25.72 -5.04 -15.48
N LEU A 580 25.26 -4.06 -14.71
CA LEU A 580 24.85 -2.75 -15.21
C LEU A 580 25.91 -1.73 -14.81
N VAL A 581 25.96 -0.60 -15.52
CA VAL A 581 26.81 0.56 -15.19
C VAL A 581 25.88 1.76 -15.04
N ASP A 582 26.23 2.71 -14.17
CA ASP A 582 25.50 3.96 -13.96
C ASP A 582 25.86 5.10 -14.92
N GLY A 583 26.88 4.88 -15.75
CA GLY A 583 27.38 5.81 -16.76
C GLY A 583 28.35 6.89 -16.24
N GLY A 584 28.38 7.16 -14.92
CA GLY A 584 29.02 8.34 -14.34
C GLY A 584 30.54 8.52 -14.56
N ALA A 585 31.23 7.54 -15.15
CA ALA A 585 32.60 7.65 -15.63
C ALA A 585 32.72 8.21 -17.07
N ALA A 586 31.62 8.65 -17.69
CA ALA A 586 31.61 9.26 -19.02
C ALA A 586 32.10 10.71 -18.98
N GLY A 587 33.34 10.97 -19.42
CA GLY A 587 33.79 12.34 -19.68
C GLY A 587 35.30 12.60 -19.59
N GLN A 588 36.07 11.72 -18.94
CA GLN A 588 37.52 11.93 -18.80
C GLN A 588 38.29 11.55 -20.08
N SER A 589 38.41 12.53 -20.98
CA SER A 589 39.23 12.50 -22.19
C SER A 589 40.68 12.98 -21.89
N PRO A 590 41.66 12.90 -22.81
CA PRO A 590 42.29 11.68 -23.28
C PRO A 590 43.83 11.74 -23.15
N SER A 591 44.46 11.24 -22.06
CA SER A 591 45.92 11.45 -21.88
C SER A 591 46.75 10.50 -20.98
N THR A 592 46.46 9.20 -20.87
CA THR A 592 47.42 8.22 -20.27
C THR A 592 47.43 6.85 -20.97
N PRO A 593 48.46 6.50 -21.77
CA PRO A 593 48.60 5.19 -22.39
C PRO A 593 49.47 4.25 -21.54
N SER A 594 48.89 3.59 -20.52
CA SER A 594 49.72 2.80 -19.58
C SER A 594 49.13 1.51 -18.97
N HIS A 595 47.94 1.03 -19.35
CA HIS A 595 47.42 -0.28 -18.90
C HIS A 595 47.00 -1.20 -20.07
N PRO A 596 47.35 -2.51 -20.04
CA PRO A 596 47.06 -3.45 -21.13
C PRO A 596 45.61 -3.98 -21.10
N PRO A 597 45.06 -4.46 -22.23
CA PRO A 597 43.69 -4.94 -22.31
C PRO A 597 43.53 -6.34 -21.71
N TYR A 598 42.70 -6.47 -20.67
CA TYR A 598 42.34 -7.77 -20.09
C TYR A 598 41.07 -8.33 -20.74
N HIS A 599 41.22 -9.41 -21.50
CA HIS A 599 40.11 -10.23 -21.99
C HIS A 599 39.61 -11.16 -20.88
N HIS A 600 38.31 -11.16 -20.55
CA HIS A 600 37.45 -12.36 -20.53
C HIS A 600 36.01 -12.08 -20.00
N THR A 601 35.09 -12.95 -20.42
CA THR A 601 33.65 -13.05 -20.05
C THR A 601 32.67 -12.07 -20.71
N SER A 602 31.47 -12.58 -20.99
CA SER A 602 30.56 -12.07 -22.03
C SER A 602 29.57 -11.04 -21.50
N SER A 603 29.71 -9.80 -21.96
CA SER A 603 29.05 -8.63 -21.41
C SER A 603 27.68 -8.35 -22.04
N LEU A 604 26.78 -7.80 -21.21
CA LEU A 604 25.56 -7.10 -21.66
C LEU A 604 25.71 -5.60 -21.53
N ILE A 605 26.82 -5.12 -22.09
CA ILE A 605 27.13 -3.80 -22.65
C ILE A 605 28.41 -4.09 -23.44
N THR A 606 28.40 -3.92 -24.75
CA THR A 606 29.44 -4.46 -25.65
C THR A 606 30.85 -4.02 -25.26
N ASN A 607 31.72 -5.00 -24.96
CA ASN A 607 33.14 -4.78 -24.74
C ASN A 607 33.83 -4.36 -26.06
N THR A 608 33.85 -3.07 -26.42
CA THR A 608 34.78 -2.52 -27.43
C THR A 608 35.02 -1.00 -27.44
N GLU A 609 34.20 -0.12 -26.84
CA GLU A 609 34.36 1.35 -26.98
C GLU A 609 34.23 2.14 -25.64
N PRO A 610 34.91 3.29 -25.46
CA PRO A 610 35.14 3.93 -24.15
C PRO A 610 34.08 4.98 -23.74
N HIS A 611 32.85 4.91 -24.28
CA HIS A 611 31.80 5.90 -24.05
C HIS A 611 30.49 5.23 -23.57
N ARG A 612 30.24 5.27 -22.25
CA ARG A 612 29.13 4.58 -21.56
C ARG A 612 28.08 5.59 -21.07
N PRO A 613 26.84 5.60 -21.57
CA PRO A 613 25.92 6.69 -21.25
C PRO A 613 25.23 6.62 -19.87
N ASP A 614 25.01 7.77 -19.24
CA ASP A 614 24.38 8.00 -17.92
C ASP A 614 22.94 7.46 -17.82
N ASN A 615 22.17 7.60 -18.90
CA ASN A 615 20.77 7.20 -18.92
C ASN A 615 20.64 5.72 -19.34
N PRO A 616 20.12 4.81 -18.49
CA PRO A 616 20.05 3.38 -18.78
C PRO A 616 18.89 3.03 -19.74
N ILE A 617 18.93 3.58 -20.96
CA ILE A 617 17.91 3.39 -22.01
C ILE A 617 18.03 2.00 -22.65
N TRP A 618 19.25 1.48 -22.78
CA TRP A 618 19.60 0.23 -23.47
C TRP A 618 18.79 -1.00 -23.04
N PRO A 619 18.50 -1.23 -21.74
CA PRO A 619 17.69 -2.37 -21.30
C PRO A 619 16.20 -2.24 -21.69
N PHE A 620 15.68 -1.02 -21.88
CA PHE A 620 14.26 -0.79 -22.20
C PHE A 620 13.96 -0.92 -23.70
N ILE A 621 14.92 -0.58 -24.56
CA ILE A 621 14.84 -0.79 -26.03
C ILE A 621 15.09 -2.24 -26.45
N GLN A 622 15.09 -3.20 -25.52
CA GLN A 622 15.24 -4.62 -25.87
C GLN A 622 13.94 -5.17 -26.49
N PRO A 623 13.97 -5.80 -27.68
CA PRO A 623 12.77 -6.28 -28.37
C PRO A 623 11.87 -7.20 -27.53
N ALA A 624 12.47 -7.96 -26.60
CA ALA A 624 11.75 -8.88 -25.71
C ALA A 624 10.95 -8.20 -24.58
N ARG A 625 11.18 -6.91 -24.28
CA ARG A 625 10.51 -6.21 -23.17
C ARG A 625 9.20 -5.49 -23.56
N SER A 626 8.92 -5.32 -24.86
CA SER A 626 7.72 -4.63 -25.36
C SER A 626 7.42 -3.29 -24.67
N VAL A 627 8.45 -2.46 -24.45
CA VAL A 627 8.27 -1.12 -23.86
C VAL A 627 7.75 -0.17 -24.94
N ASP A 628 6.50 0.27 -24.76
CA ASP A 628 5.83 1.17 -25.69
C ASP A 628 6.24 2.64 -25.49
N VAL A 629 6.34 3.09 -24.23
CA VAL A 629 6.68 4.47 -23.86
C VAL A 629 7.74 4.48 -22.77
N LEU A 630 8.76 5.34 -22.90
CA LEU A 630 9.84 5.53 -21.95
C LEU A 630 9.96 7.02 -21.58
N ILE A 631 9.90 7.35 -20.29
CA ILE A 631 10.19 8.70 -19.79
C ILE A 631 11.64 8.70 -19.28
N ILE A 632 12.43 9.68 -19.72
CA ILE A 632 13.87 9.79 -19.45
C ILE A 632 14.08 11.13 -18.72
N ASN A 633 14.65 11.08 -17.51
CA ASN A 633 15.04 12.25 -16.74
C ASN A 633 16.55 12.42 -16.81
N ASP A 634 17.02 13.28 -17.70
CA ASP A 634 18.43 13.40 -18.06
C ASP A 634 19.12 14.46 -17.21
N ASN A 635 20.15 14.06 -16.45
CA ASN A 635 20.85 14.91 -15.50
C ASN A 635 22.35 14.98 -15.76
N SER A 636 22.79 14.63 -16.98
CA SER A 636 24.18 14.65 -17.38
C SER A 636 24.80 16.05 -17.34
N ALA A 637 26.12 16.09 -17.15
CA ALA A 637 26.91 17.32 -17.01
C ALA A 637 27.59 17.75 -18.32
N ASP A 638 26.92 17.60 -19.47
CA ASP A 638 27.52 17.78 -20.80
C ASP A 638 28.02 19.21 -21.14
N THR A 639 27.71 20.21 -20.31
CA THR A 639 28.04 21.62 -20.54
C THR A 639 28.90 22.18 -19.40
N PRO A 640 29.65 23.29 -19.60
CA PRO A 640 30.46 23.91 -18.55
C PRO A 640 29.68 24.27 -17.27
N ASP A 641 28.37 24.47 -17.37
CA ASP A 641 27.47 24.76 -16.25
C ASP A 641 26.81 23.49 -15.64
N ASN A 642 27.29 22.29 -16.00
CA ASN A 642 26.78 20.97 -15.59
C ASN A 642 25.29 20.71 -15.93
N PHE A 643 24.87 21.00 -17.16
CA PHE A 643 23.55 20.65 -17.69
C PHE A 643 23.62 19.82 -18.98
N PRO A 644 22.59 19.01 -19.30
CA PRO A 644 22.56 18.21 -20.52
C PRO A 644 22.61 19.06 -21.79
N ASN A 645 23.27 18.53 -22.82
CA ASN A 645 23.20 18.99 -24.20
C ASN A 645 22.60 17.90 -25.13
N GLY A 646 22.40 16.68 -24.64
CA GLY A 646 21.85 15.55 -25.39
C GLY A 646 22.91 14.58 -25.92
N THR A 647 24.16 14.68 -25.45
CA THR A 647 25.25 13.77 -25.86
C THR A 647 24.92 12.32 -25.50
N GLU A 648 24.38 12.10 -24.30
CA GLU A 648 24.07 10.79 -23.73
C GLU A 648 23.05 9.98 -24.52
N ILE A 649 21.90 10.60 -24.82
CA ILE A 649 20.84 9.97 -25.60
C ILE A 649 21.25 9.80 -27.08
N GLN A 650 22.09 10.70 -27.61
CA GLN A 650 22.63 10.57 -28.97
C GLN A 650 23.66 9.44 -29.07
N GLN A 651 24.55 9.28 -28.10
CA GLN A 651 25.54 8.19 -28.08
C GLN A 651 24.84 6.84 -27.90
N THR A 652 23.83 6.77 -27.02
CA THR A 652 22.93 5.61 -26.91
C THR A 652 22.33 5.23 -28.26
N TYR A 653 21.83 6.21 -29.02
CA TYR A 653 21.26 5.98 -30.35
C TYR A 653 22.28 5.41 -31.33
N LEU A 654 23.48 5.99 -31.42
CA LEU A 654 24.54 5.49 -32.31
C LEU A 654 24.94 4.05 -31.97
N ASN A 655 25.13 3.75 -30.69
CA ASN A 655 25.43 2.40 -30.20
C ASN A 655 24.28 1.42 -30.54
N ALA A 656 23.02 1.84 -30.37
CA ALA A 656 21.85 1.02 -30.65
C ALA A 656 21.70 0.71 -32.16
N GLN A 657 22.01 1.68 -33.05
CA GLN A 657 22.06 1.43 -34.49
C GLN A 657 23.16 0.43 -34.85
N ALA A 658 24.36 0.57 -34.27
CA ALA A 658 25.47 -0.36 -34.51
C ALA A 658 25.16 -1.80 -34.06
N ALA A 659 24.37 -1.97 -32.99
CA ALA A 659 23.93 -3.27 -32.48
C ALA A 659 22.62 -3.81 -33.10
N GLY A 660 22.02 -3.11 -34.08
CA GLY A 660 20.76 -3.54 -34.71
C GLY A 660 19.52 -3.46 -33.81
N LEU A 661 19.54 -2.62 -32.76
CA LEU A 661 18.40 -2.45 -31.84
C LEU A 661 17.35 -1.49 -32.41
N HIS A 662 16.56 -1.99 -33.36
CA HIS A 662 15.51 -1.25 -34.09
C HIS A 662 14.34 -0.69 -33.24
N LYS A 663 14.37 -0.86 -31.91
CA LYS A 663 13.40 -0.26 -30.98
C LYS A 663 13.78 1.17 -30.55
N MET A 664 15.05 1.56 -30.72
CA MET A 664 15.51 2.93 -30.47
C MET A 664 14.98 3.88 -31.57
N PRO A 665 14.28 4.98 -31.23
CA PRO A 665 13.84 5.98 -32.21
C PRO A 665 15.00 6.84 -32.73
N PHE A 666 14.77 7.61 -33.80
CA PHE A 666 15.76 8.55 -34.31
C PHE A 666 16.05 9.68 -33.30
N ILE A 667 17.33 9.83 -32.95
CA ILE A 667 17.84 10.94 -32.14
C ILE A 667 18.74 11.84 -33.04
N PRO A 668 18.59 13.19 -32.99
CA PRO A 668 19.38 14.10 -33.80
C PRO A 668 20.73 14.44 -33.15
N ALA A 669 21.70 14.86 -33.96
CA ALA A 669 23.02 15.29 -33.46
C ALA A 669 22.92 16.41 -32.39
N VAL A 670 23.85 16.41 -31.44
CA VAL A 670 23.92 17.35 -30.29
C VAL A 670 23.82 18.82 -30.70
N SER A 671 24.41 19.21 -31.83
CA SER A 671 24.29 20.57 -32.38
C SER A 671 22.84 20.99 -32.65
N THR A 672 21.95 20.04 -32.94
CA THR A 672 20.50 20.27 -33.12
C THR A 672 19.78 20.40 -31.79
N PHE A 673 20.17 19.65 -30.76
CA PHE A 673 19.62 19.80 -29.41
C PHE A 673 19.85 21.23 -28.89
N VAL A 674 21.08 21.72 -29.00
CA VAL A 674 21.46 23.07 -28.55
C VAL A 674 20.80 24.15 -29.43
N SER A 675 20.95 24.08 -30.76
CA SER A 675 20.45 25.13 -31.66
C SER A 675 18.92 25.25 -31.73
N ARG A 676 18.17 24.18 -31.43
CA ARG A 676 16.70 24.20 -31.36
C ARG A 676 16.15 24.26 -29.93
N GLY A 677 17.04 24.45 -28.94
CA GLY A 677 16.68 24.52 -27.51
C GLY A 677 15.93 23.29 -27.01
N LEU A 678 16.22 22.10 -27.56
CA LEU A 678 15.63 20.84 -27.08
C LEU A 678 16.11 20.58 -25.65
N ASN A 679 17.39 20.82 -25.36
CA ASN A 679 17.99 20.69 -24.03
C ASN A 679 17.55 21.77 -23.01
N LYS A 680 16.44 22.46 -23.26
CA LYS A 680 15.84 23.47 -22.37
C LYS A 680 14.35 23.22 -22.10
N ARG A 681 13.79 22.10 -22.57
CA ARG A 681 12.39 21.70 -22.39
C ARG A 681 12.19 20.20 -22.63
N ALA A 682 11.01 19.67 -22.31
CA ALA A 682 10.62 18.33 -22.73
C ALA A 682 10.68 18.19 -24.26
N THR A 683 11.18 17.05 -24.74
CA THR A 683 11.20 16.69 -26.16
C THR A 683 10.74 15.26 -26.34
N PHE A 684 9.88 15.00 -27.33
CA PHE A 684 9.38 13.67 -27.65
C PHE A 684 10.09 13.11 -28.89
N PHE A 685 10.52 11.85 -28.84
CA PHE A 685 11.16 11.13 -29.95
C PHE A 685 10.37 9.87 -30.35
N GLY A 686 10.49 9.46 -31.62
CA GLY A 686 9.76 8.33 -32.18
C GLY A 686 8.30 8.63 -32.53
N CYS A 687 7.93 9.90 -32.71
CA CYS A 687 6.53 10.31 -32.82
C CYS A 687 5.78 9.71 -34.02
N ASN A 688 6.44 9.59 -35.18
CA ASN A 688 5.92 8.92 -36.38
C ASN A 688 6.57 7.53 -36.63
N GLU A 689 7.40 7.04 -35.71
CA GLU A 689 8.17 5.79 -35.86
C GLU A 689 7.47 4.63 -35.14
N THR A 690 6.41 4.08 -35.73
CA THR A 690 5.48 3.10 -35.10
C THR A 690 6.11 1.79 -34.62
N GLY A 691 7.31 1.43 -35.09
CA GLY A 691 8.06 0.26 -34.60
C GLY A 691 8.84 0.51 -33.29
N THR A 692 9.08 1.78 -32.94
CA THR A 692 10.02 2.20 -31.89
C THR A 692 9.32 2.53 -30.56
N THR A 693 10.07 2.45 -29.47
CA THR A 693 9.64 2.97 -28.17
C THR A 693 9.50 4.48 -28.25
N PHE A 694 8.34 5.02 -27.91
CA PHE A 694 8.12 6.47 -27.84
C PHE A 694 8.87 7.02 -26.63
N MET A 695 9.71 8.04 -26.80
CA MET A 695 10.53 8.56 -25.72
C MET A 695 10.09 9.97 -25.33
N VAL A 696 9.87 10.21 -24.04
CA VAL A 696 9.66 11.53 -23.45
C VAL A 696 10.93 11.90 -22.70
N TRP A 697 11.76 12.76 -23.29
CA TRP A 697 13.02 13.19 -22.71
C TRP A 697 12.85 14.52 -21.97
N LEU A 698 13.24 14.53 -20.70
CA LEU A 698 13.15 15.65 -19.77
C LEU A 698 14.57 16.00 -19.31
N PRO A 699 15.22 17.04 -19.87
CA PRO A 699 16.54 17.47 -19.43
C PRO A 699 16.45 18.23 -18.10
N ASN A 700 17.50 18.10 -17.29
CA ASN A 700 17.78 18.99 -16.17
C ASN A 700 17.93 20.43 -16.68
N VAL A 701 17.16 21.36 -16.10
CA VAL A 701 17.11 22.78 -16.47
C VAL A 701 16.88 23.59 -15.20
N ALA A 702 17.64 24.68 -15.04
CA ALA A 702 17.41 25.64 -13.96
C ALA A 702 16.17 26.51 -14.23
N TYR A 703 14.99 26.03 -13.86
CA TYR A 703 13.74 26.82 -13.86
C TYR A 703 13.61 27.71 -12.62
N THR A 704 14.00 27.18 -11.46
CA THR A 704 13.87 27.83 -10.14
C THR A 704 15.13 27.74 -9.29
N TYR A 705 16.03 26.79 -9.57
CA TYR A 705 17.32 26.62 -8.87
C TYR A 705 18.39 26.06 -9.83
N PRO A 706 19.66 26.48 -9.74
CA PRO A 706 20.76 25.91 -10.51
C PRO A 706 21.15 24.51 -10.01
N SER A 707 20.41 23.50 -10.44
CA SER A 707 20.58 22.08 -10.09
C SER A 707 21.81 21.40 -10.71
N GLY A 708 22.56 22.06 -11.61
CA GLY A 708 23.84 21.61 -12.16
C GLY A 708 25.00 21.71 -11.14
N GLN A 709 24.84 21.07 -9.99
CA GLN A 709 25.83 21.06 -8.91
C GLN A 709 26.91 19.99 -9.18
N SER A 710 28.15 20.24 -8.74
CA SER A 710 29.26 19.30 -8.96
C SER A 710 29.10 18.04 -8.10
N THR A 711 29.41 16.87 -8.68
CA THR A 711 29.52 15.58 -7.98
C THR A 711 30.50 15.61 -6.79
N ALA A 712 31.45 16.56 -6.78
CA ALA A 712 32.39 16.75 -5.67
C ALA A 712 31.80 17.55 -4.48
N LYS A 713 30.58 18.09 -4.58
CA LYS A 713 29.90 18.78 -3.48
C LYS A 713 29.18 17.75 -2.60
N LEU A 714 29.84 17.38 -1.51
CA LEU A 714 29.38 16.36 -0.56
C LEU A 714 28.35 16.87 0.48
N GLU A 715 28.23 18.19 0.64
CA GLU A 715 27.36 18.82 1.64
C GLU A 715 26.38 19.83 1.01
N TYR A 716 25.14 19.82 1.50
CA TYR A 716 24.06 20.72 1.10
C TYR A 716 23.32 21.22 2.34
N THR A 717 22.93 22.49 2.33
CA THR A 717 21.99 23.03 3.31
C THR A 717 20.56 22.60 2.98
N VAL A 718 19.68 22.56 3.99
CA VAL A 718 18.25 22.20 3.82
C VAL A 718 17.59 23.05 2.73
N ALA A 719 17.89 24.35 2.68
CA ALA A 719 17.33 25.27 1.68
C ALA A 719 17.80 24.95 0.24
N GLU A 720 19.04 24.50 0.06
CA GLU A 720 19.54 24.04 -1.26
C GLU A 720 18.88 22.71 -1.66
N THR A 721 18.67 21.79 -0.73
CA THR A 721 17.93 20.54 -0.97
C THR A 721 16.48 20.82 -1.37
N ASP A 722 15.77 21.65 -0.61
CA ASP A 722 14.38 22.05 -0.90
C ASP A 722 14.27 22.73 -2.27
N ALA A 723 15.19 23.64 -2.60
CA ALA A 723 15.21 24.34 -3.88
C ALA A 723 15.55 23.41 -5.06
N MET A 724 16.44 22.44 -4.86
CA MET A 724 16.78 21.43 -5.86
C MET A 724 15.58 20.52 -6.16
N ILE A 725 14.84 20.08 -5.13
CA ILE A 725 13.60 19.29 -5.26
C ILE A 725 12.50 20.12 -5.95
N ALA A 726 12.34 21.39 -5.58
CA ALA A 726 11.40 22.31 -6.22
C ALA A 726 11.71 22.49 -7.72
N ASN A 727 13.00 22.54 -8.09
CA ASN A 727 13.42 22.60 -9.48
C ASN A 727 13.17 21.29 -10.24
N GLY A 728 13.39 20.13 -9.62
CA GLY A 728 12.97 18.83 -10.16
C GLY A 728 11.48 18.76 -10.48
N ASN A 729 10.64 19.26 -9.56
CA ASN A 729 9.19 19.39 -9.77
C ASN A 729 8.86 20.36 -10.91
N ALA A 730 9.59 21.48 -11.04
CA ALA A 730 9.45 22.40 -12.17
C ALA A 730 9.82 21.71 -13.50
N ILE A 731 10.87 20.90 -13.56
CA ILE A 731 11.22 20.12 -14.76
C ILE A 731 10.10 19.14 -15.12
N ALA A 732 9.63 18.33 -14.16
CA ALA A 732 8.58 17.34 -14.38
C ALA A 732 7.23 17.96 -14.80
N THR A 733 6.93 19.18 -14.35
CA THR A 733 5.69 19.92 -14.70
C THR A 733 5.86 20.92 -15.85
N GLN A 734 7.05 21.00 -16.46
CA GLN A 734 7.41 21.99 -17.48
C GLN A 734 7.11 23.43 -17.02
N ASN A 735 7.55 23.74 -15.80
CA ASN A 735 7.37 25.00 -15.07
C ASN A 735 5.90 25.47 -15.02
N GLY A 736 4.97 24.53 -14.78
CA GLY A 736 3.54 24.82 -14.75
C GLY A 736 2.91 25.15 -16.12
N THR A 737 3.55 24.78 -17.23
CA THR A 737 3.03 25.04 -18.59
C THR A 737 1.60 24.51 -18.75
N VAL A 738 0.66 25.42 -19.03
CA VAL A 738 -0.75 25.09 -19.28
C VAL A 738 -0.86 24.05 -20.41
N GLY A 739 -1.59 22.97 -20.15
CA GLY A 739 -1.77 21.86 -21.08
C GLY A 739 -0.68 20.78 -21.04
N TRP A 740 0.45 20.96 -20.33
CA TRP A 740 1.49 19.93 -20.24
C TRP A 740 0.98 18.56 -19.73
N PRO A 741 0.16 18.45 -18.68
CA PRO A 741 -0.37 17.16 -18.24
C PRO A 741 -1.20 16.43 -19.31
N PHE A 742 -1.91 17.18 -20.15
CA PHE A 742 -2.64 16.64 -21.29
C PHE A 742 -1.69 16.17 -22.41
N CYS A 743 -0.65 16.95 -22.72
CA CYS A 743 0.36 16.56 -23.70
C CYS A 743 1.18 15.33 -23.28
N LEU A 744 1.48 15.19 -21.98
CA LEU A 744 2.09 13.98 -21.43
C LEU A 744 1.14 12.78 -21.53
N ALA A 745 -0.15 12.95 -21.25
CA ALA A 745 -1.15 11.90 -21.47
C ALA A 745 -1.29 11.50 -22.95
N CYS A 746 -1.19 12.45 -23.88
CA CYS A 746 -1.15 12.18 -25.32
C CYS A 746 0.11 11.38 -25.72
N ALA A 747 1.28 11.70 -25.16
CA ALA A 747 2.51 10.94 -25.36
C ALA A 747 2.38 9.48 -24.89
N VAL A 748 1.87 9.27 -23.68
CA VAL A 748 1.62 7.91 -23.13
C VAL A 748 0.65 7.13 -24.03
N LYS A 749 -0.43 7.77 -24.48
CA LYS A 749 -1.45 7.14 -25.32
C LYS A 749 -1.02 6.88 -26.77
N ASN A 750 0.13 7.40 -27.22
CA ASN A 750 0.56 7.34 -28.63
C ASN A 750 0.90 5.93 -29.15
N ARG A 751 0.83 4.90 -28.30
CA ARG A 751 1.08 3.50 -28.67
C ARG A 751 -0.11 2.56 -28.42
N ASP A 752 -1.20 3.03 -27.81
CA ASP A 752 -2.39 2.22 -27.46
C ASP A 752 -3.19 1.66 -28.66
N GLY A 753 -2.81 2.00 -29.90
CA GLY A 753 -3.52 1.62 -31.14
C GLY A 753 -4.94 2.22 -31.32
N GLY A 754 -5.49 2.86 -30.28
CA GLY A 754 -6.77 3.54 -30.29
C GLY A 754 -6.71 4.96 -30.86
N LYS A 755 -7.88 5.54 -31.13
CA LYS A 755 -7.99 6.94 -31.59
C LYS A 755 -7.49 7.90 -30.49
N LEU A 756 -6.57 8.78 -30.85
CA LEU A 756 -6.08 9.85 -29.97
C LEU A 756 -7.19 10.89 -29.67
N PRO A 757 -7.21 11.46 -28.45
CA PRO A 757 -8.04 12.61 -28.10
C PRO A 757 -7.85 13.80 -29.03
N ALA A 758 -8.92 14.58 -29.22
CA ALA A 758 -8.82 15.88 -29.87
C ALA A 758 -7.87 16.80 -29.05
N GLY A 759 -6.96 17.50 -29.73
CA GLY A 759 -5.90 18.31 -29.11
C GLY A 759 -4.53 17.63 -29.03
N CYS A 760 -4.43 16.30 -29.14
CA CYS A 760 -3.10 15.65 -29.08
C CYS A 760 -2.17 16.03 -30.24
N HIS A 761 -2.71 16.51 -31.36
CA HIS A 761 -1.91 16.99 -32.50
C HIS A 761 -1.09 18.24 -32.12
N GLU A 762 -1.70 19.24 -31.48
CA GLU A 762 -1.03 20.46 -31.01
C GLU A 762 0.11 20.15 -30.02
N CYS A 763 -0.10 19.14 -29.17
CA CYS A 763 0.93 18.62 -28.28
C CYS A 763 2.12 18.02 -29.04
N PHE A 764 1.87 17.26 -30.11
CA PHE A 764 2.93 16.69 -30.93
C PHE A 764 3.63 17.75 -31.78
N GLU A 765 2.92 18.72 -32.36
CA GLU A 765 3.54 19.87 -33.04
C GLU A 765 4.51 20.64 -32.12
N LYS A 766 4.17 20.76 -30.82
CA LYS A 766 4.97 21.49 -29.84
C LYS A 766 6.18 20.70 -29.31
N TYR A 767 6.01 19.41 -29.03
CA TYR A 767 6.99 18.60 -28.29
C TYR A 767 7.72 17.55 -29.14
N CYS A 768 7.18 17.10 -30.27
CA CYS A 768 7.85 16.10 -31.09
C CYS A 768 9.02 16.64 -31.90
N TYR A 769 10.12 15.90 -31.86
CA TYR A 769 11.18 16.01 -32.85
C TYR A 769 10.95 15.00 -33.98
N TYR A 770 10.93 15.48 -35.23
CA TYR A 770 10.76 14.67 -36.43
C TYR A 770 12.06 14.58 -37.23
N ARG A 771 12.34 13.39 -37.78
CA ARG A 771 13.47 13.18 -38.70
C ARG A 771 13.23 13.96 -40.00
N SER A 772 14.23 14.76 -40.42
CA SER A 772 14.17 15.53 -41.66
C SER A 772 13.80 14.65 -42.86
N GLY A 773 12.79 15.07 -43.63
CA GLY A 773 12.24 14.29 -44.75
C GLY A 773 11.06 13.38 -44.38
N THR A 774 10.71 13.25 -43.10
CA THR A 774 9.45 12.63 -42.65
C THR A 774 8.50 13.73 -42.17
N SER A 775 7.39 13.95 -42.89
CA SER A 775 6.29 14.79 -42.41
C SER A 775 5.51 14.06 -41.31
N GLY A 776 5.04 14.81 -40.31
CA GLY A 776 4.15 14.31 -39.25
C GLY A 776 2.70 14.13 -39.71
#